data_AF-A0A957QQD5-F1
#
_entry.id   AF-A0A957QQD5-F1
#
_cell.length_a   1.000
_cell.length_b   1.000
_cell.length_c   1.000
_cell.angle_alpha   90.00
_cell.angle_beta   90.00
_cell.angle_gamma   90.00
#
_symmetry.space_group_name_H-M   'P 1'
#
loop_
_entity.id
_entity.type
_entity.pdbx_description
1 polymer ?
#
loop_
_entity_poly.entity_id
_entity_poly.type
_entity_poly.pdbx_seq_one_letter_code
_entity_poly.pdbx_strand_id
1 'polypeptide(L)'
;MDRHKLDGVWGAITLFVLLSFIVYLSGRSIDIAAEVPAAGQDAVHISITDQGFVPSIVTITPGTEVVWTNNTSSTVEIIGAEVFRLLLPIVLNADAGQPGPEGDQGSPNNPKQVHGGWGSGSILPGQTFARIFANLGQEHYHLMGNPAFAGLIVVQNTLPTQTPTLTATATSSSTPTGTPTQTATATQTITATATSTLTPTATSASSATPTSTATATNTATPTNTPTPTSTATGAPNLAITKSDAGLTVIAGDAITYTLSFSNTGGLATGVIITETVPANTTVNLAASSPGWQQIGATTAYTYSIGTLNNGAFGIAQFVVTVDNPLPPGVQVITNTVRIGDDGSHGLDLNPTDNEDSESTPVTNGPTSVCGTISSNTTWTFIESPYIVTCDITVAAGVTLAIEPGATVRFNANTGINVIGQLAAIGSSDARIQLTANAGSPTRGYWDGIDVLSGGAADLEFANVLYAGSTTGNYDAAIYNVAGTLAISATQVISSGYIGIADSTPYLSLHNSQVTHSVNWGVLANSTSTTQPIEPTIINNYLTNNSAGAIYLSSPLLTGERTIRNNSGSGNGFNAIQIASDVSGILALSGDNGLPWLLSGRNNVPAQQTLVIDPDAVLKFRINNHLRVYGTLLVNGVADNEVVFTSERDDTYGGDTNNDGNGSSPLAGDWDTIETVSGGNTIIDNAIIRYGGRDSGIRIEALVTVRSNGK
;
A
#
# COMPACT_ATOMS: atom_id res chain seq x y z
N MET A 1 -39.89 -23.44 -60.71
CA MET A 1 -39.85 -24.82 -60.19
C MET A 1 -39.55 -24.71 -58.71
N ASP A 2 -40.37 -25.32 -57.86
CA ASP A 2 -40.61 -24.85 -56.48
C ASP A 2 -39.54 -25.22 -55.44
N ARG A 3 -39.41 -24.37 -54.40
CA ARG A 3 -39.72 -24.63 -52.96
C ARG A 3 -38.90 -23.67 -52.08
N HIS A 4 -39.49 -22.69 -51.39
CA HIS A 4 -40.22 -22.77 -50.11
C HIS A 4 -39.42 -23.27 -48.88
N LYS A 5 -39.05 -22.31 -48.02
CA LYS A 5 -39.04 -22.24 -46.52
C LYS A 5 -37.84 -21.36 -46.06
N LEU A 6 -37.96 -20.23 -45.36
CA LEU A 6 -38.57 -19.94 -44.03
C LEU A 6 -37.93 -20.85 -42.95
N ASP A 7 -37.24 -20.39 -41.90
CA ASP A 7 -37.00 -19.08 -41.24
C ASP A 7 -35.57 -19.10 -40.62
N GLY A 8 -34.94 -18.05 -40.05
CA GLY A 8 -35.31 -16.66 -39.77
C GLY A 8 -34.20 -15.96 -38.94
N VAL A 9 -34.45 -14.71 -38.52
CA VAL A 9 -33.59 -13.84 -37.66
C VAL A 9 -32.28 -13.33 -38.29
N TRP A 10 -32.29 -12.08 -38.76
CA TRP A 10 -31.35 -10.99 -38.42
C TRP A 10 -31.84 -9.71 -39.13
N GLY A 11 -32.55 -8.87 -38.38
CA GLY A 11 -32.99 -7.54 -38.82
C GLY A 11 -32.50 -6.49 -37.84
N ALA A 12 -32.33 -5.26 -38.33
CA ALA A 12 -31.76 -4.10 -37.64
C ALA A 12 -30.24 -4.16 -37.33
N ILE A 13 -29.44 -3.62 -38.26
CA ILE A 13 -28.62 -2.40 -38.08
C ILE A 13 -28.33 -1.90 -39.51
N THR A 14 -29.20 -1.02 -40.00
CA THR A 14 -29.02 -0.34 -41.30
C THR A 14 -29.63 1.06 -41.23
N LEU A 15 -29.28 1.80 -40.17
CA LEU A 15 -29.72 3.19 -39.95
C LEU A 15 -28.73 3.97 -39.05
N PHE A 16 -27.43 3.90 -39.32
CA PHE A 16 -26.43 4.66 -38.53
C PHE A 16 -25.17 5.16 -39.29
N VAL A 17 -25.19 5.16 -40.63
CA VAL A 17 -24.02 5.58 -41.46
C VAL A 17 -24.38 6.72 -42.44
N LEU A 18 -25.49 7.44 -42.21
CA LEU A 18 -25.91 8.53 -43.10
C LEU A 18 -26.44 9.78 -42.36
N LEU A 19 -25.79 10.19 -41.27
CA LEU A 19 -26.05 11.51 -40.65
C LEU A 19 -24.83 12.20 -39.99
N SER A 20 -23.60 11.85 -40.37
CA SER A 20 -22.37 12.43 -39.77
C SER A 20 -21.53 13.29 -40.72
N PHE A 21 -22.06 13.65 -41.90
CA PHE A 21 -21.28 14.37 -42.93
C PHE A 21 -21.80 15.77 -43.31
N ILE A 22 -22.85 16.29 -42.64
CA ILE A 22 -23.37 17.66 -42.87
C ILE A 22 -23.79 18.34 -41.56
N VAL A 23 -22.86 18.50 -40.61
CA VAL A 23 -22.94 19.54 -39.54
C VAL A 23 -21.57 20.21 -39.32
N TYR A 24 -20.78 20.36 -40.38
CA TYR A 24 -19.48 21.06 -40.34
C TYR A 24 -19.51 22.31 -41.24
N LEU A 25 -20.56 23.14 -41.13
CA LEU A 25 -20.69 24.43 -41.84
C LEU A 25 -21.85 25.32 -41.33
N SER A 26 -21.96 25.51 -40.01
CA SER A 26 -22.70 26.66 -39.45
C SER A 26 -22.20 27.00 -38.05
N GLY A 27 -21.37 28.04 -37.94
CA GLY A 27 -20.84 28.53 -36.65
C GLY A 27 -21.94 29.16 -35.78
N ARG A 28 -22.71 28.32 -35.10
CA ARG A 28 -23.64 28.71 -34.03
C ARG A 28 -23.42 27.81 -32.83
N SER A 29 -22.84 28.38 -31.79
CA SER A 29 -22.77 27.77 -30.47
C SER A 29 -24.18 27.40 -30.01
N ILE A 30 -24.38 26.13 -29.66
CA ILE A 30 -25.45 25.76 -28.75
C ILE A 30 -24.78 25.66 -27.39
N ASP A 31 -24.82 26.76 -26.64
CA ASP A 31 -24.40 26.76 -25.24
C ASP A 31 -25.42 25.93 -24.45
N ILE A 32 -25.18 24.62 -24.37
CA ILE A 32 -25.69 23.84 -23.24
C ILE A 32 -24.82 24.27 -22.07
N ALA A 33 -25.26 25.32 -21.38
CA ALA A 33 -24.71 25.69 -20.09
C ALA A 33 -24.79 24.46 -19.19
N ALA A 34 -23.64 23.91 -18.82
CA ALA A 34 -23.57 23.03 -17.68
C ALA A 34 -24.05 23.86 -16.48
N GLU A 35 -25.21 23.51 -15.92
CA GLU A 35 -25.57 23.98 -14.59
C GLU A 35 -24.47 23.48 -13.65
N VAL A 36 -23.63 24.40 -13.19
CA VAL A 36 -22.74 24.17 -12.06
C VAL A 36 -23.64 23.76 -10.89
N PRO A 37 -23.56 22.53 -10.36
CA PRO A 37 -24.40 22.13 -9.24
C PRO A 37 -24.11 23.03 -8.04
N ALA A 38 -25.16 23.45 -7.35
CA ALA A 38 -25.03 24.41 -6.26
C ALA A 38 -24.16 23.86 -5.12
N ALA A 39 -23.31 24.72 -4.56
CA ALA A 39 -22.65 24.45 -3.28
C ALA A 39 -23.71 24.19 -2.19
N GLY A 40 -23.65 23.05 -1.50
CA GLY A 40 -24.57 22.76 -0.39
C GLY A 40 -24.97 21.30 -0.15
N GLN A 41 -24.33 20.29 -0.74
CA GLN A 41 -24.34 18.94 -0.16
C GLN A 41 -23.10 18.74 0.71
N ASP A 42 -23.29 18.26 1.94
CA ASP A 42 -22.18 17.90 2.83
C ASP A 42 -21.37 16.74 2.22
N ALA A 43 -20.04 16.86 2.26
CA ALA A 43 -19.15 15.82 1.78
C ALA A 43 -19.24 14.56 2.67
N VAL A 44 -19.20 13.38 2.04
CA VAL A 44 -19.22 12.10 2.74
C VAL A 44 -17.79 11.66 3.03
N HIS A 45 -17.43 11.59 4.30
CA HIS A 45 -16.08 11.26 4.74
C HIS A 45 -15.88 9.76 4.96
N ILE A 46 -14.75 9.24 4.50
CA ILE A 46 -14.29 7.86 4.67
C ILE A 46 -12.89 7.90 5.29
N SER A 47 -12.73 7.33 6.49
CA SER A 47 -11.42 7.17 7.11
C SER A 47 -10.70 5.94 6.55
N ILE A 48 -9.47 6.13 6.05
CA ILE A 48 -8.55 5.01 5.84
C ILE A 48 -7.88 4.75 7.19
N THR A 49 -7.95 3.53 7.68
CA THR A 49 -7.40 3.12 8.97
C THR A 49 -6.49 1.90 8.80
N ASP A 50 -5.73 1.58 9.85
CA ASP A 50 -4.88 0.38 9.90
C ASP A 50 -5.69 -0.93 9.81
N GLN A 51 -7.03 -0.86 9.83
CA GLN A 51 -7.97 -1.99 9.74
C GLN A 51 -8.91 -1.90 8.52
N GLY A 52 -8.69 -0.94 7.61
CA GLY A 52 -9.50 -0.74 6.39
C GLY A 52 -10.26 0.58 6.33
N PHE A 53 -11.24 0.64 5.41
CA PHE A 53 -12.08 1.83 5.21
C PHE A 53 -13.23 1.89 6.22
N VAL A 54 -13.42 3.05 6.85
CA VAL A 54 -14.48 3.29 7.82
C VAL A 54 -15.26 4.56 7.43
N PRO A 55 -16.52 4.45 6.98
CA PRO A 55 -17.24 3.21 6.63
C PRO A 55 -16.71 2.57 5.35
N SER A 56 -16.88 1.24 5.22
CA SER A 56 -16.50 0.48 4.01
C SER A 56 -17.56 0.53 2.90
N ILE A 57 -18.80 0.92 3.21
CA ILE A 57 -19.87 1.11 2.24
C ILE A 57 -20.53 2.47 2.50
N VAL A 58 -20.68 3.29 1.47
CA VAL A 58 -21.46 4.54 1.51
C VAL A 58 -22.50 4.59 0.41
N THR A 59 -23.63 5.24 0.70
CA THR A 59 -24.73 5.45 -0.24
C THR A 59 -24.97 6.94 -0.40
N ILE A 60 -24.89 7.43 -1.64
CA ILE A 60 -24.87 8.86 -1.97
C ILE A 60 -25.82 9.19 -3.14
N THR A 61 -26.12 10.47 -3.31
CA THR A 61 -26.84 10.96 -4.51
C THR A 61 -25.86 11.35 -5.63
N PRO A 62 -26.30 11.38 -6.90
CA PRO A 62 -25.54 12.00 -7.98
C PRO A 62 -25.10 13.43 -7.63
N GLY A 63 -23.81 13.70 -7.74
CA GLY A 63 -23.19 15.00 -7.46
C GLY A 63 -22.62 15.16 -6.04
N THR A 64 -22.77 14.17 -5.15
CA THR A 64 -22.13 14.18 -3.82
C THR A 64 -20.60 14.01 -3.95
N GLU A 65 -19.85 14.78 -3.16
CA GLU A 65 -18.40 14.62 -2.98
C GLU A 65 -18.11 13.58 -1.88
N VAL A 66 -17.18 12.66 -2.16
CA VAL A 66 -16.66 11.69 -1.20
C VAL A 66 -15.20 12.01 -0.91
N VAL A 67 -14.82 12.07 0.37
CA VAL A 67 -13.48 12.44 0.84
C VAL A 67 -12.88 11.30 1.65
N TRP A 68 -11.79 10.71 1.15
CA TRP A 68 -10.99 9.74 1.87
C TRP A 68 -9.92 10.47 2.66
N THR A 69 -9.89 10.30 3.98
CA THR A 69 -8.87 10.85 4.87
C THR A 69 -7.95 9.74 5.34
N ASN A 70 -6.63 9.87 5.14
CA ASN A 70 -5.70 8.90 5.68
C ASN A 70 -5.50 9.12 7.20
N ASN A 71 -6.17 8.28 7.99
CA ASN A 71 -6.12 8.25 9.44
C ASN A 71 -5.31 7.05 9.98
N THR A 72 -4.47 6.41 9.14
CA THR A 72 -3.55 5.39 9.64
C THR A 72 -2.65 5.99 10.69
N SER A 73 -2.49 5.27 11.81
CA SER A 73 -1.40 5.60 12.71
C SER A 73 -0.13 5.26 11.94
N SER A 74 0.78 6.23 11.80
CA SER A 74 2.06 5.88 11.19
C SER A 74 2.70 4.82 12.09
N THR A 75 3.11 3.67 11.54
CA THR A 75 3.86 2.63 12.26
C THR A 75 5.35 2.72 11.89
N VAL A 76 6.21 2.77 12.93
CA VAL A 76 7.69 2.75 12.82
C VAL A 76 8.10 1.31 12.99
N GLU A 77 8.92 0.80 12.08
CA GLU A 77 9.84 -0.27 12.44
C GLU A 77 11.23 0.34 12.68
N ILE A 78 11.80 0.09 13.86
CA ILE A 78 13.14 0.57 14.22
C ILE A 78 14.12 -0.54 13.84
N ILE A 79 14.82 -0.36 12.73
CA ILE A 79 15.92 -1.24 12.35
C ILE A 79 17.21 -0.65 12.94
N GLY A 80 17.50 -1.00 14.19
CA GLY A 80 18.67 -0.51 14.92
C GLY A 80 18.42 0.83 15.63
N ALA A 81 18.96 1.93 15.09
CA ALA A 81 18.89 3.26 15.70
C ALA A 81 18.21 4.32 14.81
N GLU A 82 17.70 3.94 13.64
CA GLU A 82 17.00 4.83 12.71
C GLU A 82 15.53 4.42 12.53
N VAL A 83 14.72 5.40 12.14
CA VAL A 83 13.25 5.36 12.14
C VAL A 83 12.76 5.35 10.69
N PHE A 84 12.14 4.24 10.27
CA PHE A 84 11.50 4.16 8.95
C PHE A 84 9.98 4.11 9.07
N ARG A 85 9.31 4.92 8.23
CA ARG A 85 7.88 4.84 7.93
C ARG A 85 7.63 5.34 6.51
N LEU A 86 6.81 4.63 5.74
CA LEU A 86 5.56 5.11 5.12
C LEU A 86 5.06 4.08 4.10
N LEU A 87 3.87 3.52 4.35
CA LEU A 87 2.99 3.10 3.27
C LEU A 87 2.08 4.28 2.94
N LEU A 88 2.05 4.66 1.68
CA LEU A 88 1.17 5.70 1.14
C LEU A 88 -0.05 4.98 0.56
N PRO A 89 -1.19 4.89 1.27
CA PRO A 89 -2.38 4.24 0.73
C PRO A 89 -2.81 4.92 -0.57
N ILE A 90 -2.82 4.14 -1.65
CA ILE A 90 -3.43 4.51 -2.92
C ILE A 90 -4.77 3.79 -3.01
N VAL A 91 -5.86 4.53 -3.02
CA VAL A 91 -7.20 4.03 -3.29
C VAL A 91 -7.34 3.83 -4.79
N LEU A 92 -7.74 2.65 -5.24
CA LEU A 92 -7.97 2.31 -6.65
C LEU A 92 -9.41 1.83 -6.84
N ASN A 93 -10.09 2.24 -7.91
CA ASN A 93 -11.30 1.55 -8.37
C ASN A 93 -10.94 0.13 -8.85
N ALA A 94 -11.83 -0.84 -8.64
CA ALA A 94 -11.64 -2.23 -9.07
C ALA A 94 -11.36 -2.41 -10.58
N ASP A 95 -11.77 -1.47 -11.43
CA ASP A 95 -11.51 -1.45 -12.88
C ASP A 95 -10.29 -0.58 -13.28
N ALA A 96 -9.50 -0.06 -12.31
CA ALA A 96 -8.39 0.85 -12.57
C ALA A 96 -7.03 0.15 -12.75
N GLY A 97 -6.41 0.39 -13.91
CA GLY A 97 -4.97 0.38 -14.02
C GLY A 97 -4.35 1.58 -13.28
N GLN A 98 -3.06 1.48 -12.94
CA GLN A 98 -2.28 2.46 -12.16
C GLN A 98 -2.50 3.92 -12.64
N PRO A 99 -2.87 4.86 -11.75
CA PRO A 99 -2.81 6.30 -12.03
C PRO A 99 -1.38 6.83 -11.88
N GLY A 100 -1.01 7.83 -12.68
CA GLY A 100 0.27 8.55 -12.57
C GLY A 100 0.37 9.44 -11.31
N PRO A 101 1.56 10.00 -11.03
CA PRO A 101 1.81 10.82 -9.84
C PRO A 101 0.99 12.12 -9.84
N GLU A 102 0.55 12.56 -8.66
CA GLU A 102 -0.36 13.70 -8.48
C GLU A 102 0.25 15.06 -8.85
N GLY A 103 -0.59 15.93 -9.43
CA GLY A 103 -0.26 17.35 -9.55
C GLY A 103 -1.11 18.15 -10.53
N ASP A 104 -2.43 18.26 -10.34
CA ASP A 104 -3.14 19.46 -10.80
C ASP A 104 -4.38 19.84 -9.98
N GLN A 105 -4.47 21.12 -9.63
CA GLN A 105 -5.59 21.80 -8.98
C GLN A 105 -5.93 23.05 -9.82
N GLY A 106 -6.52 22.85 -11.00
CA GLY A 106 -7.42 23.87 -11.58
C GLY A 106 -7.38 24.12 -13.08
N SER A 107 -8.60 24.06 -13.66
CA SER A 107 -9.06 24.66 -14.92
C SER A 107 -8.99 23.81 -16.21
N PRO A 108 -10.01 23.90 -17.09
CA PRO A 108 -10.27 22.87 -18.09
C PRO A 108 -9.76 23.22 -19.48
N ASN A 109 -9.08 22.28 -20.15
CA ASN A 109 -9.15 22.04 -21.62
C ASN A 109 -8.17 20.92 -22.09
N ASN A 110 -8.31 19.68 -21.62
CA ASN A 110 -7.93 18.50 -22.43
C ASN A 110 -8.65 17.22 -21.95
N PRO A 111 -9.49 16.56 -22.77
CA PRO A 111 -10.20 15.35 -22.35
C PRO A 111 -9.35 14.09 -22.59
N LYS A 112 -8.46 13.71 -21.66
CA LYS A 112 -7.96 12.32 -21.59
C LYS A 112 -9.01 11.43 -20.90
N GLN A 113 -9.70 10.63 -21.72
CA GLN A 113 -10.62 9.54 -21.39
C GLN A 113 -10.52 8.51 -22.55
N VAL A 114 -10.59 7.19 -22.40
CA VAL A 114 -11.08 6.33 -21.31
C VAL A 114 -10.20 5.07 -21.18
N HIS A 115 -9.75 4.74 -19.96
CA HIS A 115 -9.93 3.39 -19.40
C HIS A 115 -10.64 3.61 -18.05
N GLY A 116 -11.72 2.89 -17.77
CA GLY A 116 -12.83 3.36 -16.92
C GLY A 116 -12.59 3.52 -15.41
N GLY A 117 -11.35 3.38 -14.93
CA GLY A 117 -11.01 3.46 -13.50
C GLY A 117 -10.46 4.81 -13.05
N TRP A 118 -10.34 4.96 -11.73
CA TRP A 118 -9.70 6.10 -11.06
C TRP A 118 -8.82 5.58 -9.91
N GLY A 119 -7.89 6.41 -9.45
CA GLY A 119 -7.19 6.17 -8.21
C GLY A 119 -6.63 7.46 -7.60
N SER A 120 -6.31 7.41 -6.32
CA SER A 120 -6.06 8.60 -5.49
C SER A 120 -4.65 9.17 -5.54
N GLY A 121 -3.70 8.48 -6.16
CA GLY A 121 -2.29 8.69 -5.84
C GLY A 121 -1.99 8.43 -4.34
N SER A 122 -0.84 8.91 -3.89
CA SER A 122 -0.26 8.62 -2.57
C SER A 122 -0.81 9.51 -1.44
N ILE A 123 -1.77 9.01 -0.66
CA ILE A 123 -2.34 9.79 0.45
C ILE A 123 -1.46 9.68 1.71
N LEU A 124 -0.65 10.71 2.01
CA LEU A 124 0.12 10.81 3.26
C LEU A 124 -0.78 10.77 4.52
N PRO A 125 -0.30 10.29 5.68
CA PRO A 125 -1.05 10.38 6.94
C PRO A 125 -1.50 11.83 7.23
N GLY A 126 -2.80 12.01 7.48
CA GLY A 126 -3.45 13.31 7.66
C GLY A 126 -3.83 14.05 6.37
N GLN A 127 -3.47 13.54 5.17
CA GLN A 127 -3.94 14.09 3.89
C GLN A 127 -5.28 13.46 3.47
N THR A 128 -5.89 14.09 2.46
CA THR A 128 -7.20 13.70 1.92
C THR A 128 -7.19 13.61 0.40
N PHE A 129 -7.88 12.62 -0.14
CA PHE A 129 -8.27 12.55 -1.56
C PHE A 129 -9.79 12.75 -1.67
N ALA A 130 -10.26 13.51 -2.66
CA ALA A 130 -11.67 13.83 -2.85
C ALA A 130 -12.14 13.53 -4.29
N ARG A 131 -13.35 12.99 -4.45
CA ARG A 131 -13.96 12.71 -5.78
C ARG A 131 -15.47 12.92 -5.75
N ILE A 132 -16.00 13.56 -6.80
CA ILE A 132 -17.44 13.74 -7.02
C ILE A 132 -17.98 12.59 -7.88
N PHE A 133 -19.12 12.01 -7.48
CA PHE A 133 -19.76 10.89 -8.17
C PHE A 133 -21.05 11.34 -8.85
N ALA A 134 -21.01 11.59 -10.16
CA ALA A 134 -22.15 12.12 -10.92
C ALA A 134 -23.05 11.06 -11.58
N ASN A 135 -22.57 9.82 -11.72
CA ASN A 135 -23.27 8.74 -12.45
C ASN A 135 -23.92 7.75 -11.49
N LEU A 136 -25.14 7.31 -11.80
CA LEU A 136 -25.84 6.25 -11.06
C LEU A 136 -25.14 4.91 -11.23
N GLY A 137 -24.97 4.16 -10.15
CA GLY A 137 -24.33 2.85 -10.18
C GLY A 137 -23.70 2.43 -8.87
N GLN A 138 -22.83 1.42 -8.97
CA GLN A 138 -22.01 0.91 -7.88
C GLN A 138 -20.54 0.99 -8.33
N GLU A 139 -19.69 1.66 -7.54
CA GLU A 139 -18.25 1.73 -7.77
C GLU A 139 -17.51 1.03 -6.62
N HIS A 140 -16.88 -0.10 -6.93
CA HIS A 140 -16.00 -0.82 -6.00
C HIS A 140 -14.60 -0.19 -6.02
N TYR A 141 -13.96 -0.12 -4.87
CA TYR A 141 -12.58 0.36 -4.73
C TYR A 141 -11.82 -0.44 -3.66
N HIS A 142 -10.49 -0.40 -3.68
CA HIS A 142 -9.62 -1.05 -2.69
C HIS A 142 -8.32 -0.27 -2.48
N LEU A 143 -7.52 -0.65 -1.48
CA LEU A 143 -6.15 -0.15 -1.35
C LEU A 143 -5.18 -0.92 -2.26
N MET A 144 -4.27 -0.20 -2.89
CA MET A 144 -3.11 -0.76 -3.58
C MET A 144 -2.17 -1.41 -2.57
N GLY A 145 -1.73 -2.63 -2.85
CA GLY A 145 -0.90 -3.43 -1.92
C GLY A 145 -1.70 -4.18 -0.83
N ASN A 146 -2.97 -3.84 -0.61
CA ASN A 146 -3.87 -4.64 0.23
C ASN A 146 -5.30 -4.67 -0.37
N PRO A 147 -5.56 -5.53 -1.37
CA PRO A 147 -6.87 -5.64 -2.02
C PRO A 147 -8.01 -6.12 -1.10
N ALA A 148 -7.69 -6.72 0.05
CA ALA A 148 -8.69 -7.12 1.05
C ALA A 148 -9.31 -5.89 1.75
N PHE A 149 -8.59 -4.77 1.81
CA PHE A 149 -9.15 -3.49 2.26
C PHE A 149 -9.93 -2.88 1.08
N ALA A 150 -11.17 -3.34 0.92
CA ALA A 150 -12.09 -2.94 -0.13
C ALA A 150 -13.27 -2.11 0.41
N GLY A 151 -13.89 -1.32 -0.46
CA GLY A 151 -15.09 -0.57 -0.17
C GLY A 151 -15.99 -0.35 -1.39
N LEU A 152 -17.17 0.21 -1.15
CA LEU A 152 -18.24 0.35 -2.14
C LEU A 152 -18.95 1.70 -2.04
N ILE A 153 -18.98 2.44 -3.15
CA ILE A 153 -19.83 3.62 -3.34
C ILE A 153 -21.11 3.20 -4.07
N VAL A 154 -22.28 3.47 -3.50
CA VAL A 154 -23.59 3.26 -4.15
C VAL A 154 -24.21 4.62 -4.48
N VAL A 155 -24.28 4.96 -5.77
CA VAL A 155 -24.84 6.23 -6.25
C VAL A 155 -26.26 6.00 -6.74
N GLN A 156 -27.25 6.59 -6.06
CA GLN A 156 -28.67 6.43 -6.41
C GLN A 156 -29.50 7.71 -6.23
N ASN A 157 -30.55 7.86 -7.04
CA ASN A 157 -31.42 9.05 -7.03
C ASN A 157 -32.15 9.31 -5.70
N THR A 158 -32.20 8.33 -4.81
CA THR A 158 -32.82 8.43 -3.48
C THR A 158 -31.98 7.66 -2.48
N LEU A 159 -31.44 8.32 -1.45
CA LEU A 159 -30.98 7.60 -0.27
C LEU A 159 -32.14 6.77 0.31
N PRO A 160 -31.89 5.59 0.91
CA PRO A 160 -32.91 4.84 1.61
C PRO A 160 -33.47 5.73 2.72
N THR A 161 -34.71 6.16 2.57
CA THR A 161 -35.42 6.88 3.63
C THR A 161 -35.53 5.92 4.81
N GLN A 162 -35.04 6.33 5.98
CA GLN A 162 -35.27 5.64 7.25
C GLN A 162 -36.75 5.23 7.30
N THR A 163 -37.03 3.93 7.19
CA THR A 163 -38.40 3.43 7.26
C THR A 163 -38.88 3.75 8.67
N PRO A 164 -39.92 4.58 8.86
CA PRO A 164 -40.35 4.93 10.20
C PRO A 164 -40.93 3.69 10.86
N THR A 165 -40.16 3.09 11.77
CA THR A 165 -40.63 2.00 12.63
C THR A 165 -41.90 2.46 13.33
N LEU A 166 -43.00 1.71 13.12
CA LEU A 166 -44.31 2.08 13.61
C LEU A 166 -44.28 2.32 15.13
N THR A 167 -44.47 3.57 15.53
CA THR A 167 -44.61 3.92 16.95
C THR A 167 -45.85 3.23 17.50
N ALA A 168 -45.67 2.35 18.48
CA ALA A 168 -46.79 1.72 19.16
C ALA A 168 -47.67 2.79 19.82
N THR A 169 -48.96 2.80 19.46
CA THR A 169 -49.94 3.75 20.01
C THR A 169 -50.04 3.56 21.53
N ALA A 170 -49.63 4.57 22.30
CA ALA A 170 -49.80 4.58 23.73
C ALA A 170 -51.30 4.55 24.08
N THR A 171 -51.75 3.46 24.71
CA THR A 171 -53.09 3.37 25.30
C THR A 171 -53.13 4.21 26.58
N SER A 172 -54.16 5.05 26.70
CA SER A 172 -54.33 5.95 27.84
C SER A 172 -54.74 5.21 29.10
N SER A 173 -54.13 5.53 30.26
CA SER A 173 -54.76 5.29 31.56
C SER A 173 -54.43 6.36 32.62
N SER A 174 -55.51 6.93 33.17
CA SER A 174 -55.65 7.52 34.52
C SER A 174 -54.64 8.57 35.01
N THR A 175 -55.03 9.83 34.89
CA THR A 175 -54.60 10.96 35.73
C THR A 175 -55.06 10.79 37.19
N PRO A 176 -54.26 11.21 38.19
CA PRO A 176 -54.77 11.74 39.45
C PRO A 176 -54.59 13.27 39.53
N THR A 177 -55.66 13.98 39.89
CA THR A 177 -55.67 15.44 40.07
C THR A 177 -54.95 15.85 41.36
N GLY A 178 -54.24 16.98 41.35
CA GLY A 178 -53.42 17.42 42.49
C GLY A 178 -54.18 18.11 43.63
N THR A 179 -53.47 18.32 44.74
CA THR A 179 -53.85 19.22 45.85
C THR A 179 -52.59 19.99 46.31
N PRO A 180 -52.59 21.33 46.34
CA PRO A 180 -51.43 22.11 46.75
C PRO A 180 -51.38 22.30 48.28
N THR A 181 -50.18 22.17 48.86
CA THR A 181 -49.90 22.53 50.26
C THR A 181 -48.80 23.58 50.30
N GLN A 182 -49.07 24.72 50.93
CA GLN A 182 -48.13 25.83 51.10
C GLN A 182 -47.28 25.66 52.37
N THR A 183 -45.99 26.00 52.29
CA THR A 183 -45.18 26.42 53.44
C THR A 183 -44.23 27.54 53.00
N ALA A 184 -44.10 28.62 53.76
CA ALA A 184 -43.43 29.86 53.34
C ALA A 184 -42.21 30.22 54.21
N THR A 185 -41.20 30.85 53.61
CA THR A 185 -40.08 31.54 54.29
C THR A 185 -39.69 32.79 53.48
N ALA A 186 -39.40 33.92 54.16
CA ALA A 186 -39.32 35.26 53.56
C ALA A 186 -37.88 35.80 53.34
N THR A 187 -37.72 36.77 52.43
CA THR A 187 -36.49 37.60 52.26
C THR A 187 -36.84 38.97 51.64
N GLN A 188 -35.98 39.97 51.84
CA GLN A 188 -36.32 41.38 51.86
C GLN A 188 -35.48 42.26 50.87
N THR A 189 -36.09 43.09 49.98
CA THR A 189 -35.47 44.23 49.19
C THR A 189 -36.06 45.67 49.44
N ILE A 190 -35.19 46.67 49.65
CA ILE A 190 -35.48 48.02 50.21
C ILE A 190 -35.97 49.04 49.16
N THR A 191 -36.85 50.00 49.51
CA THR A 191 -37.13 51.18 48.65
C THR A 191 -37.31 52.47 49.45
N ALA A 192 -36.61 53.54 49.05
CA ALA A 192 -36.71 54.87 49.66
C ALA A 192 -37.94 55.63 49.15
N THR A 193 -38.68 56.27 50.06
CA THR A 193 -39.85 57.12 49.73
C THR A 193 -39.57 58.56 50.11
N ALA A 194 -39.76 59.50 49.18
CA ALA A 194 -39.75 60.93 49.48
C ALA A 194 -41.14 61.37 49.95
N THR A 195 -41.22 61.93 51.15
CA THR A 195 -42.46 62.44 51.74
C THR A 195 -42.95 63.70 51.03
N SER A 196 -44.27 63.85 50.85
CA SER A 196 -44.89 65.18 50.81
C SER A 196 -46.04 65.23 51.81
N THR A 197 -46.00 66.25 52.67
CA THR A 197 -47.01 66.50 53.70
C THR A 197 -48.11 67.37 53.10
N LEU A 198 -49.36 66.91 53.16
CA LEU A 198 -50.51 67.75 52.78
C LEU A 198 -50.86 68.75 53.88
N THR A 199 -51.72 69.73 53.53
CA THR A 199 -52.40 70.73 54.39
C THR A 199 -51.66 72.07 54.55
N PRO A 200 -52.31 73.24 54.43
CA PRO A 200 -53.51 73.59 53.64
C PRO A 200 -53.33 74.82 52.73
N THR A 201 -54.24 74.99 51.76
CA THR A 201 -54.65 76.28 51.14
C THR A 201 -53.59 77.18 50.44
N ALA A 202 -53.67 77.18 49.11
CA ALA A 202 -53.33 78.28 48.18
C ALA A 202 -51.87 78.78 48.02
N THR A 203 -51.22 78.25 46.98
CA THR A 203 -50.21 78.91 46.07
C THR A 203 -48.72 78.90 46.45
N SER A 204 -47.89 78.55 45.46
CA SER A 204 -46.41 78.66 45.37
C SER A 204 -45.55 77.65 46.16
N ALA A 205 -44.26 77.53 45.80
CA ALA A 205 -43.48 76.29 45.88
C ALA A 205 -42.17 76.37 46.70
N SER A 206 -41.68 75.23 47.21
CA SER A 206 -40.26 74.79 47.31
C SER A 206 -40.08 73.61 48.29
N SER A 207 -38.84 73.11 48.47
CA SER A 207 -38.53 71.72 48.88
C SER A 207 -37.59 71.63 50.10
N ALA A 208 -37.65 70.52 50.85
CA ALA A 208 -36.62 70.11 51.82
C ALA A 208 -36.54 68.57 51.98
N THR A 209 -35.38 68.06 52.41
CA THR A 209 -34.93 66.66 52.25
C THR A 209 -34.68 65.93 53.60
N PRO A 210 -35.03 64.63 53.73
CA PRO A 210 -34.57 63.77 54.83
C PRO A 210 -33.81 62.49 54.41
N THR A 211 -33.26 61.79 55.42
CA THR A 211 -32.26 60.71 55.35
C THR A 211 -32.46 59.79 56.58
N SER A 212 -32.45 58.45 56.56
CA SER A 212 -32.36 57.41 55.50
C SER A 212 -32.77 56.03 56.07
N THR A 213 -32.25 54.92 55.50
CA THR A 213 -32.22 53.55 56.08
C THR A 213 -33.49 52.72 55.85
N ALA A 214 -33.41 51.41 56.07
CA ALA A 214 -33.67 50.46 54.98
C ALA A 214 -34.32 49.12 55.44
N THR A 215 -35.51 48.77 54.94
CA THR A 215 -36.20 47.46 55.15
C THR A 215 -37.19 47.17 54.00
N ALA A 216 -37.60 45.90 53.80
CA ALA A 216 -37.37 45.34 52.47
C ALA A 216 -38.32 44.14 52.07
N THR A 217 -38.69 43.94 50.79
CA THR A 217 -39.50 42.77 50.27
C THR A 217 -39.16 42.36 48.81
N ASN A 218 -39.10 41.06 48.50
CA ASN A 218 -38.82 40.53 47.14
C ASN A 218 -40.08 40.13 46.34
N THR A 219 -40.06 40.34 45.02
CA THR A 219 -41.05 39.83 44.04
C THR A 219 -40.32 39.05 42.94
N ALA A 220 -40.76 37.83 42.61
CA ALA A 220 -40.06 36.95 41.68
C ALA A 220 -40.57 37.09 40.23
N THR A 221 -39.67 37.45 39.31
CA THR A 221 -39.86 37.26 37.86
C THR A 221 -39.58 35.79 37.52
N PRO A 222 -40.41 35.12 36.70
CA PRO A 222 -40.14 33.75 36.29
C PRO A 222 -38.98 33.71 35.28
N THR A 223 -37.78 33.38 35.77
CA THR A 223 -36.69 32.92 34.92
C THR A 223 -36.92 31.45 34.59
N ASN A 224 -37.00 31.11 33.30
CA ASN A 224 -36.93 29.72 32.86
C ASN A 224 -35.50 29.20 33.11
N THR A 225 -35.22 28.73 34.32
CA THR A 225 -34.06 27.89 34.58
C THR A 225 -34.30 26.58 33.83
N PRO A 226 -33.49 26.20 32.81
CA PRO A 226 -33.60 24.88 32.25
C PRO A 226 -33.31 23.89 33.36
N THR A 227 -34.29 23.05 33.70
CA THR A 227 -34.02 21.84 34.45
C THR A 227 -32.96 21.07 33.66
N PRO A 228 -31.87 20.59 34.27
CA PRO A 228 -30.98 19.67 33.58
C PRO A 228 -31.82 18.45 33.23
N THR A 229 -32.21 18.38 31.95
CA THR A 229 -32.72 17.15 31.38
C THR A 229 -31.59 16.17 31.55
N SER A 230 -31.84 15.01 32.15
CA SER A 230 -30.88 13.92 32.12
C SER A 230 -30.69 13.57 30.64
N THR A 231 -29.65 14.12 30.01
CA THR A 231 -29.16 13.62 28.73
C THR A 231 -29.00 12.14 28.93
N ALA A 232 -29.74 11.33 28.16
CA ALA A 232 -29.60 9.89 28.23
C ALA A 232 -28.15 9.57 27.85
N THR A 233 -27.32 9.25 28.85
CA THR A 233 -26.03 8.64 28.63
C THR A 233 -26.33 7.39 27.81
N GLY A 234 -25.75 7.29 26.61
CA GLY A 234 -25.96 6.11 25.77
C GLY A 234 -25.60 4.84 26.54
N ALA A 235 -26.18 3.72 26.14
CA ALA A 235 -25.67 2.43 26.60
C ALA A 235 -24.21 2.25 26.09
N PRO A 236 -23.36 1.48 26.79
CA PRO A 236 -21.99 1.24 26.36
C PRO A 236 -21.94 0.50 25.01
N ASN A 237 -20.81 0.62 24.30
CA ASN A 237 -20.52 -0.16 23.09
C ASN A 237 -19.04 -0.56 23.14
N LEU A 238 -18.77 -1.58 23.97
CA LEU A 238 -17.47 -2.15 24.19
C LEU A 238 -17.09 -3.05 23.02
N ALA A 239 -15.86 -2.94 22.55
CA ALA A 239 -15.31 -3.86 21.55
C ALA A 239 -13.92 -4.32 22.00
N ILE A 240 -13.55 -5.55 21.65
CA ILE A 240 -12.22 -6.12 21.87
C ILE A 240 -11.74 -6.86 20.62
N THR A 241 -10.47 -6.69 20.29
CA THR A 241 -9.77 -7.52 19.31
C THR A 241 -8.51 -8.13 19.91
N LYS A 242 -8.06 -9.23 19.31
CA LYS A 242 -6.93 -10.02 19.74
C LYS A 242 -6.03 -10.29 18.55
N SER A 243 -4.71 -10.13 18.73
CA SER A 243 -3.74 -10.61 17.75
C SER A 243 -2.45 -11.08 18.41
N ASP A 244 -1.82 -12.10 17.83
CA ASP A 244 -0.44 -12.47 18.13
C ASP A 244 0.60 -11.88 17.16
N ALA A 245 0.14 -11.06 16.19
CA ALA A 245 0.91 -10.50 15.09
C ALA A 245 1.41 -11.52 14.03
N GLY A 246 0.70 -12.65 13.86
CA GLY A 246 0.99 -13.66 12.85
C GLY A 246 2.10 -14.62 13.27
N LEU A 247 2.21 -14.91 14.57
CA LEU A 247 3.26 -15.78 15.09
C LEU A 247 3.08 -17.23 14.64
N THR A 248 4.19 -17.94 14.45
CA THR A 248 4.26 -19.40 14.40
C THR A 248 5.34 -19.84 15.37
N VAL A 249 5.02 -20.81 16.23
CA VAL A 249 5.83 -21.15 17.42
C VAL A 249 6.17 -22.63 17.50
N ILE A 250 7.18 -22.98 18.29
CA ILE A 250 7.51 -24.36 18.66
C ILE A 250 7.24 -24.62 20.15
N ALA A 251 7.30 -25.88 20.56
CA ALA A 251 7.10 -26.27 21.96
C ALA A 251 8.10 -25.59 22.91
N GLY A 252 7.60 -24.81 23.88
CA GLY A 252 8.40 -24.05 24.85
C GLY A 252 8.53 -22.55 24.54
N ASP A 253 8.10 -22.09 23.36
CA ASP A 253 8.06 -20.66 23.04
C ASP A 253 6.94 -19.93 23.81
N ALA A 254 7.03 -18.60 23.88
CA ALA A 254 5.97 -17.76 24.43
C ALA A 254 5.13 -17.12 23.31
N ILE A 255 3.80 -17.25 23.41
CA ILE A 255 2.84 -16.52 22.57
C ILE A 255 2.41 -15.28 23.33
N THR A 256 2.62 -14.10 22.74
CA THR A 256 2.21 -12.80 23.31
C THR A 256 0.98 -12.30 22.56
N TYR A 257 -0.19 -12.43 23.17
CA TYR A 257 -1.41 -11.87 22.61
C TYR A 257 -1.58 -10.42 23.02
N THR A 258 -1.71 -9.55 22.02
CA THR A 258 -2.09 -8.15 22.20
C THR A 258 -3.59 -8.03 22.13
N LEU A 259 -4.20 -7.49 23.19
CA LEU A 259 -5.62 -7.26 23.33
C LEU A 259 -5.89 -5.76 23.17
N SER A 260 -6.58 -5.36 22.11
CA SER A 260 -6.97 -3.96 21.89
C SER A 260 -8.45 -3.80 22.23
N PHE A 261 -8.79 -2.89 23.13
CA PHE A 261 -10.17 -2.70 23.58
C PHE A 261 -10.61 -1.24 23.48
N SER A 262 -11.90 -1.00 23.26
CA SER A 262 -12.47 0.34 23.16
C SER A 262 -13.91 0.41 23.68
N ASN A 263 -14.40 1.64 23.89
CA ASN A 263 -15.81 1.93 24.09
C ASN A 263 -16.23 3.07 23.15
N THR A 264 -17.21 2.82 22.28
CA THR A 264 -17.77 3.83 21.34
C THR A 264 -19.20 4.23 21.68
N GLY A 265 -19.78 3.69 22.76
CA GLY A 265 -21.10 4.01 23.27
C GLY A 265 -21.04 5.06 24.38
N GLY A 266 -22.00 5.05 25.30
CA GLY A 266 -21.91 5.87 26.51
C GLY A 266 -20.99 5.27 27.58
N LEU A 267 -21.09 5.74 28.82
CA LEU A 267 -20.20 5.36 29.91
C LEU A 267 -20.31 3.86 30.24
N ALA A 268 -19.18 3.16 30.37
CA ALA A 268 -19.10 1.80 30.89
C ALA A 268 -18.38 1.77 32.24
N THR A 269 -18.89 1.02 33.22
CA THR A 269 -18.29 0.83 34.55
C THR A 269 -18.18 -0.64 34.90
N GLY A 270 -17.29 -0.98 35.84
CA GLY A 270 -16.99 -2.37 36.18
C GLY A 270 -16.37 -3.15 35.01
N VAL A 271 -15.76 -2.47 34.03
CA VAL A 271 -15.27 -3.09 32.80
C VAL A 271 -14.13 -4.06 33.11
N ILE A 272 -14.29 -5.31 32.67
CA ILE A 272 -13.37 -6.42 32.89
C ILE A 272 -13.15 -7.16 31.56
N ILE A 273 -11.89 -7.41 31.22
CA ILE A 273 -11.52 -8.40 30.21
C ILE A 273 -11.44 -9.76 30.90
N THR A 274 -12.04 -10.78 30.29
CA THR A 274 -11.91 -12.19 30.69
C THR A 274 -11.15 -12.95 29.61
N GLU A 275 -10.20 -13.77 30.03
CA GLU A 275 -9.27 -14.47 29.16
C GLU A 275 -9.15 -15.94 29.60
N THR A 276 -8.95 -16.86 28.67
CA THR A 276 -8.86 -18.30 28.95
C THR A 276 -7.52 -18.85 28.52
N VAL A 277 -6.73 -19.39 29.46
CA VAL A 277 -5.47 -20.08 29.15
C VAL A 277 -5.75 -21.25 28.20
N PRO A 278 -5.18 -21.27 26.98
CA PRO A 278 -5.41 -22.34 26.01
C PRO A 278 -4.88 -23.69 26.50
N ALA A 279 -5.48 -24.76 26.00
CA ALA A 279 -4.94 -26.11 26.19
C ALA A 279 -3.53 -26.23 25.59
N ASN A 280 -2.67 -27.03 26.23
CA ASN A 280 -1.25 -27.18 25.89
C ASN A 280 -0.41 -25.90 26.07
N THR A 281 -0.84 -25.00 26.97
CA THR A 281 -0.08 -23.82 27.36
C THR A 281 -0.14 -23.56 28.87
N THR A 282 0.88 -22.87 29.38
CA THR A 282 0.98 -22.39 30.76
C THR A 282 1.07 -20.86 30.77
N VAL A 283 0.27 -20.18 31.59
CA VAL A 283 0.27 -18.70 31.64
C VAL A 283 1.57 -18.10 32.18
N ASN A 284 2.05 -17.03 31.55
CA ASN A 284 3.21 -16.27 31.98
C ASN A 284 2.80 -14.86 32.44
N LEU A 285 2.37 -14.77 33.70
CA LEU A 285 1.94 -13.52 34.32
C LEU A 285 3.06 -12.47 34.45
N ALA A 286 4.33 -12.88 34.45
CA ALA A 286 5.47 -11.97 34.55
C ALA A 286 5.77 -11.24 33.22
N ALA A 287 5.42 -11.86 32.08
CA ALA A 287 5.49 -11.25 30.76
C ALA A 287 4.16 -10.58 30.32
N SER A 288 3.05 -10.90 30.99
CA SER A 288 1.74 -10.28 30.75
C SER A 288 1.63 -8.87 31.35
N SER A 289 0.63 -8.09 30.94
CA SER A 289 0.36 -6.78 31.57
C SER A 289 0.08 -6.92 33.07
N PRO A 290 0.69 -6.10 33.95
CA PRO A 290 0.42 -6.16 35.38
C PRO A 290 -1.06 -5.88 35.69
N GLY A 291 -1.73 -6.83 36.35
CA GLY A 291 -3.14 -6.70 36.75
C GLY A 291 -4.00 -7.95 36.57
N TRP A 292 -3.52 -8.95 35.81
CA TRP A 292 -4.24 -10.22 35.61
C TRP A 292 -4.43 -11.01 36.91
N GLN A 293 -5.66 -11.49 37.15
CA GLN A 293 -6.02 -12.30 38.32
C GLN A 293 -6.77 -13.57 37.90
N GLN A 294 -6.39 -14.73 38.46
CA GLN A 294 -7.03 -16.01 38.17
C GLN A 294 -8.44 -16.09 38.76
N ILE A 295 -9.41 -16.59 37.99
CA ILE A 295 -10.77 -16.85 38.48
C ILE A 295 -10.77 -18.15 39.28
N GLY A 296 -10.55 -18.06 40.59
CA GLY A 296 -10.52 -19.22 41.48
C GLY A 296 -9.45 -20.23 41.08
N ALA A 297 -9.84 -21.51 40.96
CA ALA A 297 -8.96 -22.60 40.52
C ALA A 297 -9.32 -23.07 39.09
N THR A 298 -9.54 -22.13 38.18
CA THR A 298 -9.88 -22.40 36.77
C THR A 298 -8.76 -21.95 35.81
N THR A 299 -8.90 -22.24 34.51
CA THR A 299 -8.02 -21.71 33.45
C THR A 299 -8.34 -20.27 33.04
N ALA A 300 -9.37 -19.65 33.62
CA ALA A 300 -9.78 -18.28 33.28
C ALA A 300 -9.07 -17.23 34.15
N TYR A 301 -8.75 -16.10 33.53
CA TYR A 301 -8.12 -14.92 34.13
C TYR A 301 -8.94 -13.67 33.82
N THR A 302 -8.85 -12.66 34.69
CA THR A 302 -9.50 -11.36 34.52
C THR A 302 -8.51 -10.21 34.59
N TYR A 303 -8.76 -9.16 33.81
CA TYR A 303 -8.05 -7.89 33.85
C TYR A 303 -9.06 -6.76 34.07
N SER A 304 -8.96 -6.06 35.19
CA SER A 304 -9.90 -4.99 35.55
C SER A 304 -9.49 -3.66 34.91
N ILE A 305 -10.32 -3.14 34.01
CA ILE A 305 -10.21 -1.78 33.44
C ILE A 305 -10.92 -0.77 34.34
N GLY A 306 -12.05 -1.16 34.95
CA GLY A 306 -12.82 -0.30 35.85
C GLY A 306 -13.80 0.60 35.10
N THR A 307 -13.42 1.83 34.76
CA THR A 307 -14.29 2.78 34.04
C THR A 307 -13.73 3.06 32.65
N LEU A 308 -14.53 2.84 31.60
CA LEU A 308 -14.15 3.14 30.22
C LEU A 308 -15.15 4.15 29.63
N ASN A 309 -14.70 5.38 29.44
CA ASN A 309 -15.53 6.48 28.92
C ASN A 309 -15.84 6.30 27.43
N ASN A 310 -16.86 7.01 26.94
CA ASN A 310 -17.12 7.16 25.50
C ASN A 310 -15.85 7.65 24.77
N GLY A 311 -15.46 6.94 23.70
CA GLY A 311 -14.29 7.23 22.87
C GLY A 311 -12.95 6.78 23.47
N ALA A 312 -12.95 6.15 24.65
CA ALA A 312 -11.74 5.64 25.28
C ALA A 312 -11.36 4.27 24.71
N PHE A 313 -10.05 4.03 24.61
CA PHE A 313 -9.46 2.77 24.17
C PHE A 313 -8.19 2.45 24.96
N GLY A 314 -7.71 1.22 24.87
CA GLY A 314 -6.51 0.76 25.54
C GLY A 314 -5.99 -0.56 24.99
N ILE A 315 -4.81 -0.96 25.49
CA ILE A 315 -4.14 -2.21 25.13
C ILE A 315 -3.76 -2.95 26.41
N ALA A 316 -3.96 -4.27 26.43
CA ALA A 316 -3.40 -5.18 27.41
C ALA A 316 -2.70 -6.36 26.71
N GLN A 317 -1.72 -6.97 27.37
CA GLN A 317 -1.03 -8.16 26.87
C GLN A 317 -1.32 -9.35 27.79
N PHE A 318 -1.60 -10.49 27.17
CA PHE A 318 -1.71 -11.79 27.83
C PHE A 318 -0.71 -12.76 27.19
N VAL A 319 0.22 -13.28 28.00
CA VAL A 319 1.31 -14.12 27.53
C VAL A 319 1.14 -15.53 28.09
N VAL A 320 1.24 -16.52 27.19
CA VAL A 320 1.29 -17.94 27.55
C VAL A 320 2.55 -18.57 26.98
N THR A 321 3.05 -19.62 27.61
CA THR A 321 4.15 -20.44 27.12
C THR A 321 3.60 -21.78 26.64
N VAL A 322 3.96 -22.18 25.44
CA VAL A 322 3.55 -23.46 24.85
C VAL A 322 4.20 -24.60 25.63
N ASP A 323 3.42 -25.60 26.04
CA ASP A 323 3.93 -26.70 26.86
C ASP A 323 4.99 -27.51 26.09
N ASN A 324 6.06 -27.92 26.77
CA ASN A 324 7.15 -28.72 26.18
C ASN A 324 7.39 -29.99 27.00
N PRO A 325 7.23 -31.20 26.42
CA PRO A 325 6.87 -31.49 25.02
C PRO A 325 5.37 -31.33 24.76
N LEU A 326 5.01 -31.06 23.50
CA LEU A 326 3.62 -31.09 23.03
C LEU A 326 3.11 -32.52 22.81
N PRO A 327 1.80 -32.78 22.99
CA PRO A 327 1.16 -34.00 22.51
C PRO A 327 1.24 -34.14 20.98
N PRO A 328 1.47 -35.34 20.43
CA PRO A 328 1.48 -35.55 18.98
C PRO A 328 0.18 -35.11 18.30
N GLY A 329 0.30 -34.33 17.22
CA GLY A 329 -0.84 -33.86 16.42
C GLY A 329 -1.44 -32.52 16.86
N VAL A 330 -0.88 -31.85 17.87
CA VAL A 330 -1.19 -30.43 18.14
C VAL A 330 -0.47 -29.57 17.10
N GLN A 331 -1.23 -28.81 16.31
CA GLN A 331 -0.72 -27.96 15.22
C GLN A 331 -1.17 -26.49 15.33
N VAL A 332 -2.04 -26.18 16.30
CA VAL A 332 -2.61 -24.85 16.51
C VAL A 332 -2.96 -24.66 17.98
N ILE A 333 -2.73 -23.46 18.50
CA ILE A 333 -3.20 -23.01 19.81
C ILE A 333 -4.21 -21.90 19.55
N THR A 334 -5.47 -22.13 19.93
CA THR A 334 -6.52 -21.10 19.82
C THR A 334 -6.82 -20.51 21.18
N ASN A 335 -6.77 -19.19 21.28
CA ASN A 335 -7.02 -18.44 22.50
C ASN A 335 -8.21 -17.49 22.27
N THR A 336 -9.17 -17.44 23.20
CA THR A 336 -10.38 -16.60 23.08
C THR A 336 -10.53 -15.64 24.25
N VAL A 337 -10.63 -14.35 23.93
CA VAL A 337 -10.80 -13.24 24.87
C VAL A 337 -12.24 -12.73 24.85
N ARG A 338 -12.71 -12.17 25.97
CA ARG A 338 -14.00 -11.46 26.07
C ARG A 338 -13.84 -10.16 26.85
N ILE A 339 -14.69 -9.17 26.58
CA ILE A 339 -14.85 -7.97 27.42
C ILE A 339 -16.31 -7.85 27.87
N GLY A 340 -16.55 -7.16 28.98
CA GLY A 340 -17.88 -6.84 29.48
C GLY A 340 -17.84 -5.84 30.63
N ASP A 341 -18.99 -5.27 30.97
CA ASP A 341 -19.18 -4.27 32.03
C ASP A 341 -20.07 -4.79 33.17
N ASP A 342 -20.41 -3.92 34.13
CA ASP A 342 -21.34 -4.24 35.23
C ASP A 342 -22.83 -4.12 34.86
N GLY A 343 -23.16 -3.74 33.62
CA GLY A 343 -24.51 -3.52 33.10
C GLY A 343 -25.26 -2.34 33.71
N SER A 344 -24.65 -1.54 34.58
CA SER A 344 -25.33 -0.44 35.29
C SER A 344 -25.71 0.73 34.40
N HIS A 345 -25.09 0.83 33.21
CA HIS A 345 -25.34 1.86 32.21
C HIS A 345 -26.18 1.36 31.01
N GLY A 346 -26.69 0.13 31.07
CA GLY A 346 -27.47 -0.51 30.01
C GLY A 346 -26.80 -1.79 29.49
N LEU A 347 -27.46 -2.47 28.55
CA LEU A 347 -26.83 -3.55 27.79
C LEU A 347 -25.93 -2.97 26.72
N ASP A 348 -24.84 -3.66 26.42
CA ASP A 348 -23.97 -3.30 25.32
C ASP A 348 -24.74 -3.18 23.98
N LEU A 349 -24.44 -2.14 23.21
CA LEU A 349 -25.09 -1.84 21.94
C LEU A 349 -24.71 -2.83 20.83
N ASN A 350 -23.54 -3.48 20.92
CA ASN A 350 -23.08 -4.49 19.98
C ASN A 350 -22.43 -5.69 20.70
N PRO A 351 -23.21 -6.63 21.25
CA PRO A 351 -22.64 -7.80 21.94
C PRO A 351 -21.80 -8.75 21.04
N THR A 352 -21.63 -8.49 19.74
CA THR A 352 -20.89 -9.36 18.81
C THR A 352 -19.42 -9.00 18.63
N ASP A 353 -18.96 -7.80 19.00
CA ASP A 353 -17.52 -7.43 19.03
C ASP A 353 -16.93 -7.47 20.46
N ASN A 354 -17.68 -8.04 21.40
CA ASN A 354 -17.29 -8.25 22.79
C ASN A 354 -16.50 -9.58 23.03
N GLU A 355 -16.18 -10.31 21.96
CA GLU A 355 -15.40 -11.55 21.97
C GLU A 355 -14.51 -11.61 20.72
N ASP A 356 -13.27 -12.11 20.87
CA ASP A 356 -12.39 -12.39 19.74
C ASP A 356 -11.49 -13.62 20.00
N SER A 357 -11.07 -14.30 18.93
CA SER A 357 -10.30 -15.54 18.97
C SER A 357 -9.11 -15.48 18.02
N GLU A 358 -7.90 -15.73 18.53
CA GLU A 358 -6.67 -15.84 17.75
C GLU A 358 -6.18 -17.30 17.72
N SER A 359 -5.62 -17.73 16.59
CA SER A 359 -5.19 -19.11 16.34
C SER A 359 -3.74 -19.17 15.87
N THR A 360 -2.81 -19.33 16.81
CA THR A 360 -1.37 -19.43 16.55
C THR A 360 -0.99 -20.82 16.02
N PRO A 361 -0.42 -20.96 14.81
CA PRO A 361 0.13 -22.22 14.32
C PRO A 361 1.34 -22.70 15.13
N VAL A 362 1.47 -24.02 15.25
CA VAL A 362 2.54 -24.68 16.01
C VAL A 362 3.22 -25.76 15.19
N THR A 363 4.55 -25.82 15.26
CA THR A 363 5.38 -26.72 14.46
C THR A 363 6.25 -27.65 15.33
N ASN A 364 6.70 -28.76 14.72
CA ASN A 364 7.54 -29.80 15.32
C ASN A 364 9.04 -29.42 15.36
N GLY A 365 9.43 -28.31 14.74
CA GLY A 365 10.82 -27.91 14.59
C GLY A 365 11.52 -27.50 15.91
N PRO A 366 12.80 -27.12 15.84
CA PRO A 366 13.59 -26.84 14.64
C PRO A 366 14.17 -28.11 13.99
N THR A 367 14.02 -28.25 12.67
CA THR A 367 14.54 -29.39 11.91
C THR A 367 15.91 -29.08 11.32
N SER A 368 16.97 -29.73 11.82
CA SER A 368 18.34 -29.49 11.31
C SER A 368 18.60 -30.23 9.99
N VAL A 369 19.11 -29.52 8.99
CA VAL A 369 19.42 -30.03 7.64
C VAL A 369 20.84 -29.61 7.21
N CYS A 370 21.49 -30.43 6.37
CA CYS A 370 22.84 -30.22 5.85
C CYS A 370 23.15 -31.25 4.75
N GLY A 371 23.95 -30.86 3.74
CA GLY A 371 24.54 -31.76 2.77
C GLY A 371 23.68 -32.02 1.52
N THR A 372 23.98 -33.13 0.83
CA THR A 372 23.33 -33.47 -0.44
C THR A 372 21.96 -34.11 -0.24
N ILE A 373 20.93 -33.49 -0.84
CA ILE A 373 19.60 -34.05 -1.01
C ILE A 373 19.64 -34.97 -2.24
N SER A 374 19.63 -36.29 -2.00
CA SER A 374 19.84 -37.35 -2.99
C SER A 374 18.56 -38.07 -3.45
N SER A 375 17.41 -37.68 -2.91
CA SER A 375 16.07 -38.14 -3.29
C SER A 375 15.06 -37.02 -3.11
N ASN A 376 13.97 -37.05 -3.88
CA ASN A 376 12.92 -36.01 -3.80
C ASN A 376 12.48 -35.81 -2.35
N THR A 377 12.52 -34.56 -1.90
CA THR A 377 12.34 -34.18 -0.49
C THR A 377 11.44 -32.97 -0.43
N THR A 378 10.49 -32.98 0.49
CA THR A 378 9.64 -31.82 0.79
C THR A 378 10.05 -31.26 2.15
N TRP A 379 10.31 -29.96 2.20
CA TRP A 379 10.40 -29.20 3.43
C TRP A 379 9.03 -28.62 3.76
N THR A 380 8.37 -29.27 4.71
CA THR A 380 6.95 -29.04 5.05
C THR A 380 6.79 -27.94 6.08
N PHE A 381 5.66 -27.22 6.06
CA PHE A 381 5.37 -26.20 7.08
C PHE A 381 5.47 -26.75 8.52
N ILE A 382 4.94 -27.96 8.77
CA ILE A 382 4.84 -28.51 10.12
C ILE A 382 6.20 -28.85 10.77
N GLU A 383 7.26 -29.03 10.00
CA GLU A 383 8.62 -29.31 10.49
C GLU A 383 9.52 -28.05 10.51
N SER A 384 8.93 -26.89 10.21
CA SER A 384 9.55 -25.56 10.29
C SER A 384 9.90 -25.20 11.76
N PRO A 385 10.92 -24.35 12.03
CA PRO A 385 11.89 -23.85 11.08
C PRO A 385 12.96 -24.90 10.74
N TYR A 386 13.31 -25.00 9.45
CA TYR A 386 14.47 -25.76 9.01
C TYR A 386 15.75 -24.97 9.33
N ILE A 387 16.71 -25.58 9.99
CA ILE A 387 18.01 -24.96 10.29
C ILE A 387 19.06 -25.55 9.37
N VAL A 388 19.53 -24.76 8.41
CA VAL A 388 20.59 -25.15 7.48
C VAL A 388 21.93 -24.99 8.20
N THR A 389 22.55 -26.13 8.54
CA THR A 389 23.75 -26.20 9.38
C THR A 389 25.05 -26.33 8.60
N CYS A 390 24.97 -26.72 7.33
CA CYS A 390 26.02 -26.68 6.31
C CYS A 390 25.35 -26.53 4.94
N ASP A 391 26.11 -26.26 3.88
CA ASP A 391 25.60 -26.16 2.52
C ASP A 391 24.67 -27.31 2.12
N ILE A 392 23.57 -26.94 1.47
CA ILE A 392 22.64 -27.86 0.84
C ILE A 392 23.05 -28.04 -0.61
N THR A 393 23.01 -29.27 -1.12
CA THR A 393 23.13 -29.54 -2.55
C THR A 393 21.93 -30.34 -3.03
N VAL A 394 21.10 -29.76 -3.89
CA VAL A 394 20.02 -30.50 -4.58
C VAL A 394 20.66 -31.26 -5.75
N ALA A 395 20.73 -32.59 -5.66
CA ALA A 395 21.42 -33.40 -6.66
C ALA A 395 20.69 -33.42 -8.02
N ALA A 396 21.43 -33.70 -9.10
CA ALA A 396 20.86 -33.81 -10.46
C ALA A 396 19.69 -34.82 -10.50
N GLY A 397 18.56 -34.40 -11.07
CA GLY A 397 17.35 -35.22 -11.18
C GLY A 397 16.54 -35.36 -9.87
N VAL A 398 16.91 -34.62 -8.81
CA VAL A 398 16.19 -34.56 -7.53
C VAL A 398 15.47 -33.22 -7.38
N THR A 399 14.26 -33.24 -6.82
CA THR A 399 13.52 -32.03 -6.43
C THR A 399 13.58 -31.82 -4.92
N LEU A 400 14.00 -30.64 -4.47
CA LEU A 400 13.65 -30.07 -3.16
C LEU A 400 12.42 -29.18 -3.35
N ALA A 401 11.29 -29.58 -2.77
CA ALA A 401 10.11 -28.73 -2.66
C ALA A 401 10.08 -28.07 -1.28
N ILE A 402 9.69 -26.79 -1.20
CA ILE A 402 9.46 -26.07 0.06
C ILE A 402 8.00 -25.63 0.07
N GLU A 403 7.25 -26.01 1.10
CA GLU A 403 5.82 -25.72 1.21
C GLU A 403 5.53 -24.25 1.61
N PRO A 404 4.37 -23.70 1.21
CA PRO A 404 3.90 -22.38 1.65
C PRO A 404 4.02 -22.18 3.18
N GLY A 405 4.45 -20.99 3.57
CA GLY A 405 4.66 -20.59 4.97
C GLY A 405 5.87 -21.21 5.67
N ALA A 406 6.55 -22.20 5.08
CA ALA A 406 7.72 -22.81 5.71
C ALA A 406 8.86 -21.80 5.91
N THR A 407 9.54 -21.88 7.05
CA THR A 407 10.70 -21.05 7.37
C THR A 407 11.98 -21.89 7.32
N VAL A 408 12.99 -21.35 6.66
CA VAL A 408 14.35 -21.90 6.53
C VAL A 408 15.33 -20.86 7.04
N ARG A 409 16.15 -21.24 8.02
CA ARG A 409 17.13 -20.38 8.69
C ARG A 409 18.53 -20.90 8.43
N PHE A 410 19.33 -20.10 7.75
CA PHE A 410 20.71 -20.44 7.36
C PHE A 410 21.70 -20.03 8.43
N ASN A 411 22.58 -20.95 8.84
CA ASN A 411 23.78 -20.58 9.61
C ASN A 411 24.72 -19.71 8.75
N ALA A 412 25.60 -18.96 9.41
CA ALA A 412 26.50 -18.03 8.71
C ALA A 412 27.39 -18.75 7.68
N ASN A 413 27.49 -18.21 6.47
CA ASN A 413 28.19 -18.79 5.32
C ASN A 413 27.71 -20.22 4.98
N THR A 414 26.40 -20.38 4.79
CA THR A 414 25.79 -21.58 4.20
C THR A 414 24.83 -21.18 3.08
N GLY A 415 24.66 -22.02 2.07
CA GLY A 415 23.77 -21.76 0.93
C GLY A 415 23.04 -22.98 0.38
N ILE A 416 22.33 -22.79 -0.73
CA ILE A 416 21.72 -23.87 -1.52
C ILE A 416 22.37 -23.91 -2.90
N ASN A 417 23.05 -25.02 -3.22
CA ASN A 417 23.54 -25.33 -4.55
C ASN A 417 22.53 -26.21 -5.29
N VAL A 418 21.93 -25.70 -6.37
CA VAL A 418 20.86 -26.36 -7.13
C VAL A 418 21.42 -26.95 -8.42
N ILE A 419 21.59 -28.27 -8.45
CA ILE A 419 21.94 -29.06 -9.65
C ILE A 419 20.72 -29.86 -10.15
N GLY A 420 19.77 -30.14 -9.25
CA GLY A 420 18.42 -30.63 -9.55
C GLY A 420 17.41 -29.50 -9.64
N GLN A 421 16.27 -29.65 -8.95
CA GLN A 421 15.21 -28.66 -8.93
C GLN A 421 14.96 -28.13 -7.51
N LEU A 422 14.95 -26.81 -7.34
CA LEU A 422 14.37 -26.14 -6.18
C LEU A 422 12.98 -25.60 -6.57
N ALA A 423 11.94 -26.04 -5.86
CA ALA A 423 10.58 -25.55 -6.02
C ALA A 423 10.13 -24.89 -4.70
N ALA A 424 10.30 -23.58 -4.60
CA ALA A 424 9.91 -22.77 -3.44
C ALA A 424 8.69 -21.93 -3.82
N ILE A 425 7.53 -22.57 -3.86
CA ILE A 425 6.26 -22.01 -4.34
C ILE A 425 5.33 -21.82 -3.14
N GLY A 426 5.27 -20.58 -2.64
CA GLY A 426 4.38 -20.15 -1.56
C GLY A 426 3.01 -19.68 -2.05
N SER A 427 2.33 -18.90 -1.21
CA SER A 427 1.14 -18.12 -1.61
C SER A 427 1.20 -16.71 -1.02
N SER A 428 0.32 -15.81 -1.45
CA SER A 428 0.20 -14.45 -0.88
C SER A 428 0.08 -14.45 0.63
N ASP A 429 -0.65 -15.43 1.17
CA ASP A 429 -1.06 -15.50 2.57
C ASP A 429 -0.12 -16.41 3.39
N ALA A 430 0.61 -17.31 2.70
CA ALA A 430 1.58 -18.24 3.30
C ALA A 430 2.91 -18.16 2.55
N ARG A 431 3.63 -17.06 2.77
CA ARG A 431 4.90 -16.75 2.12
C ARG A 431 6.07 -17.54 2.73
N ILE A 432 6.88 -18.18 1.89
CA ILE A 432 8.07 -18.94 2.31
C ILE A 432 9.14 -17.98 2.83
N GLN A 433 9.79 -18.30 3.95
CA GLN A 433 10.85 -17.46 4.55
C GLN A 433 12.21 -18.14 4.43
N LEU A 434 13.14 -17.58 3.66
CA LEU A 434 14.53 -18.00 3.52
C LEU A 434 15.42 -16.91 4.13
N THR A 435 15.90 -17.12 5.36
CA THR A 435 16.48 -16.05 6.19
C THR A 435 17.66 -16.50 7.04
N ALA A 436 18.31 -15.57 7.73
CA ALA A 436 19.44 -15.86 8.61
C ALA A 436 19.02 -16.54 9.94
N ASN A 437 19.86 -17.45 10.44
CA ASN A 437 19.75 -18.04 11.78
C ASN A 437 20.40 -17.16 12.85
N ALA A 438 20.01 -15.87 12.91
CA ALA A 438 20.49 -14.91 13.90
C ALA A 438 19.35 -14.00 14.39
N GLY A 439 19.47 -13.49 15.62
CA GLY A 439 18.52 -12.50 16.19
C GLY A 439 18.76 -11.05 15.74
N SER A 440 19.89 -10.77 15.09
CA SER A 440 20.21 -9.46 14.50
C SER A 440 21.15 -9.67 13.31
N PRO A 441 20.63 -10.18 12.17
CA PRO A 441 21.45 -10.52 11.01
C PRO A 441 21.97 -9.29 10.28
N THR A 442 23.19 -9.40 9.76
CA THR A 442 23.76 -8.45 8.80
C THR A 442 23.42 -8.85 7.37
N ARG A 443 23.56 -7.92 6.40
CA ARG A 443 23.50 -8.27 4.98
C ARG A 443 24.59 -9.30 4.63
N GLY A 444 24.30 -10.27 3.77
CA GLY A 444 25.24 -11.34 3.42
C GLY A 444 25.59 -12.27 4.58
N TYR A 445 24.67 -12.49 5.53
CA TYR A 445 24.87 -13.43 6.63
C TYR A 445 25.04 -14.87 6.14
N TRP A 446 24.24 -15.24 5.13
CA TRP A 446 24.30 -16.53 4.47
C TRP A 446 24.55 -16.35 2.98
N ASP A 447 24.97 -17.42 2.32
CA ASP A 447 25.66 -17.33 1.04
C ASP A 447 24.71 -16.98 -0.10
N GLY A 448 23.60 -17.71 -0.24
CA GLY A 448 22.60 -17.49 -1.28
C GLY A 448 22.04 -18.79 -1.86
N ILE A 449 21.33 -18.64 -2.98
CA ILE A 449 20.80 -19.74 -3.78
C ILE A 449 21.47 -19.71 -5.16
N ASP A 450 22.27 -20.73 -5.45
CA ASP A 450 23.00 -20.88 -6.71
C ASP A 450 22.33 -21.91 -7.61
N VAL A 451 21.90 -21.48 -8.79
CA VAL A 451 21.38 -22.36 -9.84
C VAL A 451 22.51 -22.73 -10.80
N LEU A 452 23.03 -23.94 -10.61
CA LEU A 452 24.20 -24.46 -11.32
C LEU A 452 23.79 -25.11 -12.64
N SER A 453 24.79 -25.56 -13.41
CA SER A 453 24.58 -26.21 -14.72
C SER A 453 23.64 -27.42 -14.61
N GLY A 454 22.52 -27.38 -15.34
CA GLY A 454 21.47 -28.40 -15.32
C GLY A 454 20.44 -28.23 -14.19
N GLY A 455 20.63 -27.26 -13.30
CA GLY A 455 19.70 -26.93 -12.23
C GLY A 455 18.52 -26.07 -12.69
N ALA A 456 17.45 -26.12 -11.91
CA ALA A 456 16.27 -25.26 -12.06
C ALA A 456 15.82 -24.74 -10.70
N ALA A 457 15.54 -23.44 -10.59
CA ALA A 457 14.92 -22.85 -9.40
C ALA A 457 13.67 -22.07 -9.77
N ASP A 458 12.59 -22.37 -9.07
CA ASP A 458 11.31 -21.66 -9.15
C ASP A 458 11.01 -21.07 -7.76
N LEU A 459 10.93 -19.74 -7.69
CA LEU A 459 10.63 -18.98 -6.48
C LEU A 459 9.37 -18.14 -6.71
N GLU A 460 8.26 -18.57 -6.12
CA GLU A 460 7.00 -17.86 -6.13
C GLU A 460 6.56 -17.56 -4.68
N PHE A 461 6.14 -16.33 -4.39
CA PHE A 461 5.75 -15.90 -3.03
C PHE A 461 6.80 -16.23 -1.94
N ALA A 462 8.09 -16.13 -2.26
CA ALA A 462 9.20 -16.35 -1.34
C ALA A 462 9.79 -15.03 -0.80
N ASN A 463 10.37 -15.07 0.40
CA ASN A 463 11.18 -14.01 1.01
C ASN A 463 12.62 -14.51 1.13
N VAL A 464 13.57 -13.89 0.43
CA VAL A 464 15.00 -14.17 0.51
C VAL A 464 15.68 -13.00 1.21
N LEU A 465 16.02 -13.20 2.49
CA LEU A 465 16.44 -12.14 3.40
C LEU A 465 17.89 -12.34 3.84
N TYR A 466 18.70 -11.28 3.82
CA TYR A 466 20.07 -11.26 4.37
C TYR A 466 21.09 -12.21 3.69
N ALA A 467 20.83 -12.63 2.46
CA ALA A 467 21.68 -13.55 1.67
C ALA A 467 22.77 -12.81 0.85
N GLY A 468 23.53 -13.51 0.01
CA GLY A 468 24.51 -12.92 -0.92
C GLY A 468 25.81 -12.52 -0.23
N SER A 469 26.52 -13.48 0.34
CA SER A 469 27.74 -13.25 1.12
C SER A 469 28.98 -12.99 0.25
N THR A 470 29.63 -11.83 0.45
CA THR A 470 30.88 -11.48 -0.25
C THR A 470 32.11 -12.27 0.23
N THR A 471 31.98 -13.17 1.21
CA THR A 471 33.09 -14.02 1.70
C THR A 471 33.08 -15.44 1.13
N GLY A 472 32.03 -15.83 0.40
CA GLY A 472 31.94 -17.09 -0.35
C GLY A 472 32.19 -16.90 -1.86
N ASN A 473 31.83 -17.90 -2.66
CA ASN A 473 31.86 -17.82 -4.14
C ASN A 473 30.62 -17.12 -4.73
N TYR A 474 29.83 -16.45 -3.91
CA TYR A 474 28.41 -16.19 -4.14
C TYR A 474 28.14 -14.70 -4.34
N ASP A 475 28.00 -14.28 -5.61
CA ASP A 475 27.90 -12.87 -5.98
C ASP A 475 26.49 -12.26 -5.79
N ALA A 476 25.47 -13.05 -5.42
CA ALA A 476 24.10 -12.55 -5.23
C ALA A 476 23.29 -13.35 -4.20
N ALA A 477 22.19 -12.78 -3.72
CA ALA A 477 21.23 -13.50 -2.87
C ALA A 477 20.54 -14.66 -3.63
N ILE A 478 20.28 -14.48 -4.93
CA ILE A 478 19.91 -15.53 -5.87
C ILE A 478 20.80 -15.37 -7.10
N TYR A 479 21.54 -16.42 -7.49
CA TYR A 479 22.43 -16.41 -8.65
C TYR A 479 22.14 -17.58 -9.58
N ASN A 480 21.67 -17.28 -10.80
CA ASN A 480 21.62 -18.27 -11.87
C ASN A 480 22.97 -18.26 -12.63
N VAL A 481 23.79 -19.28 -12.37
CA VAL A 481 25.12 -19.42 -12.96
C VAL A 481 25.04 -20.02 -14.37
N ALA A 482 24.27 -21.10 -14.51
CA ALA A 482 24.17 -21.88 -15.75
C ALA A 482 22.91 -22.78 -15.83
N GLY A 483 21.89 -22.49 -15.01
CA GLY A 483 20.65 -23.25 -14.93
C GLY A 483 19.46 -22.50 -15.53
N THR A 484 18.28 -22.72 -14.95
CA THR A 484 17.05 -22.01 -15.28
C THR A 484 16.46 -21.40 -14.02
N LEU A 485 16.05 -20.13 -14.09
CA LEU A 485 15.56 -19.36 -12.95
C LEU A 485 14.24 -18.67 -13.30
N ALA A 486 13.21 -18.97 -12.53
CA ALA A 486 11.94 -18.25 -12.52
C ALA A 486 11.73 -17.63 -11.14
N ILE A 487 11.47 -16.32 -11.12
CA ILE A 487 11.16 -15.58 -9.90
C ILE A 487 9.87 -14.80 -10.13
N SER A 488 8.86 -15.07 -9.31
CA SER A 488 7.60 -14.34 -9.35
C SER A 488 7.10 -13.99 -7.95
N ALA A 489 6.42 -12.84 -7.82
CA ALA A 489 5.81 -12.37 -6.56
C ALA A 489 6.72 -12.43 -5.32
N THR A 490 8.05 -12.35 -5.50
CA THR A 490 9.08 -12.70 -4.51
C THR A 490 9.79 -11.45 -3.99
N GLN A 491 10.24 -11.47 -2.74
CA GLN A 491 10.98 -10.36 -2.14
C GLN A 491 12.42 -10.78 -1.87
N VAL A 492 13.38 -10.00 -2.36
CA VAL A 492 14.82 -10.16 -2.09
C VAL A 492 15.29 -8.92 -1.35
N ILE A 493 15.72 -9.07 -0.09
CA ILE A 493 15.94 -7.93 0.82
C ILE A 493 17.28 -8.05 1.53
N SER A 494 18.00 -6.93 1.62
CA SER A 494 19.23 -6.79 2.42
C SER A 494 20.36 -7.73 1.99
N SER A 495 20.56 -7.87 0.68
CA SER A 495 21.64 -8.70 0.12
C SER A 495 23.03 -8.12 0.41
N GLY A 496 24.00 -8.99 0.73
CA GLY A 496 25.39 -8.58 1.02
C GLY A 496 26.18 -8.11 -0.21
N TYR A 497 25.74 -8.48 -1.42
CA TYR A 497 26.25 -7.95 -2.69
C TYR A 497 25.11 -7.61 -3.66
N ILE A 498 24.86 -8.42 -4.70
CA ILE A 498 23.75 -8.22 -5.65
C ILE A 498 22.45 -8.86 -5.09
N GLY A 499 21.29 -8.34 -5.45
CA GLY A 499 20.01 -8.97 -5.18
C GLY A 499 19.81 -10.26 -5.98
N ILE A 500 19.59 -10.11 -7.28
CA ILE A 500 19.42 -11.22 -8.23
C ILE A 500 20.48 -11.08 -9.33
N ALA A 501 21.27 -12.13 -9.56
CA ALA A 501 22.18 -12.22 -10.69
C ALA A 501 21.78 -13.37 -11.63
N ASP A 502 21.87 -13.15 -12.93
CA ASP A 502 21.68 -14.20 -13.94
C ASP A 502 22.76 -14.07 -15.02
N SER A 503 23.57 -15.13 -15.18
CA SER A 503 24.63 -15.28 -16.19
C SER A 503 24.16 -15.95 -17.49
N THR A 504 22.87 -16.27 -17.57
CA THR A 504 22.23 -17.03 -18.65
C THR A 504 21.38 -16.12 -19.55
N PRO A 505 20.91 -16.62 -20.71
CA PRO A 505 20.15 -15.80 -21.65
C PRO A 505 18.73 -15.40 -21.22
N TYR A 506 18.11 -16.09 -20.25
CA TYR A 506 16.65 -16.09 -20.07
C TYR A 506 16.21 -15.86 -18.62
N LEU A 507 16.65 -14.76 -18.00
CA LEU A 507 16.10 -14.33 -16.70
C LEU A 507 14.59 -14.09 -16.82
N SER A 508 13.80 -14.74 -15.96
CA SER A 508 12.37 -14.51 -15.80
C SER A 508 12.09 -13.94 -14.41
N LEU A 509 11.71 -12.65 -14.34
CA LEU A 509 11.51 -11.90 -13.10
C LEU A 509 10.23 -11.06 -13.15
N HIS A 510 9.23 -11.44 -12.35
CA HIS A 510 7.88 -10.86 -12.42
C HIS A 510 7.33 -10.43 -11.06
N ASN A 511 6.63 -9.30 -11.00
CA ASN A 511 5.84 -8.86 -9.83
C ASN A 511 6.63 -8.86 -8.50
N SER A 512 7.96 -8.73 -8.56
CA SER A 512 8.86 -9.01 -7.44
C SER A 512 9.52 -7.74 -6.91
N GLN A 513 9.99 -7.80 -5.66
CA GLN A 513 10.64 -6.69 -4.97
C GLN A 513 12.12 -7.01 -4.73
N VAL A 514 13.01 -6.07 -5.04
CA VAL A 514 14.45 -6.22 -4.73
C VAL A 514 14.97 -4.96 -4.05
N THR A 515 15.36 -5.06 -2.78
CA THR A 515 15.73 -3.90 -1.99
C THR A 515 16.97 -4.07 -1.13
N HIS A 516 17.64 -2.94 -0.87
CA HIS A 516 18.74 -2.84 0.09
C HIS A 516 19.94 -3.76 -0.22
N SER A 517 20.12 -4.17 -1.48
CA SER A 517 21.33 -4.85 -1.94
C SER A 517 22.53 -3.87 -1.89
N VAL A 518 23.70 -4.35 -1.48
CA VAL A 518 24.94 -3.54 -1.38
C VAL A 518 25.47 -3.11 -2.75
N ASN A 519 25.04 -3.77 -3.83
CA ASN A 519 25.40 -3.44 -5.21
C ASN A 519 24.12 -3.20 -6.05
N TRP A 520 23.93 -3.92 -7.16
CA TRP A 520 22.73 -3.86 -7.98
C TRP A 520 21.56 -4.63 -7.35
N GLY A 521 20.34 -4.17 -7.60
CA GLY A 521 19.15 -4.99 -7.36
C GLY A 521 19.14 -6.20 -8.28
N VAL A 522 19.15 -5.98 -9.59
CA VAL A 522 19.20 -7.04 -10.61
C VAL A 522 20.39 -6.83 -11.55
N LEU A 523 21.18 -7.89 -11.74
CA LEU A 523 22.21 -7.98 -12.77
C LEU A 523 21.85 -9.11 -13.75
N ALA A 524 21.58 -8.76 -15.01
CA ALA A 524 21.57 -9.73 -16.10
C ALA A 524 22.86 -9.55 -16.90
N ASN A 525 23.74 -10.55 -16.87
CA ASN A 525 24.98 -10.58 -17.64
C ASN A 525 25.11 -11.89 -18.40
N SER A 526 26.00 -11.92 -19.39
CA SER A 526 26.44 -13.17 -20.00
C SER A 526 27.75 -12.90 -20.71
N THR A 527 28.65 -13.87 -20.70
CA THR A 527 29.91 -13.78 -21.45
C THR A 527 29.77 -14.25 -22.90
N SER A 528 28.57 -14.70 -23.29
CA SER A 528 28.29 -15.13 -24.66
C SER A 528 28.38 -13.95 -25.64
N THR A 529 29.15 -14.15 -26.70
CA THR A 529 29.31 -13.18 -27.81
C THR A 529 28.48 -13.54 -29.04
N THR A 530 27.78 -14.67 -29.00
CA THR A 530 26.99 -15.23 -30.11
C THR A 530 25.52 -15.43 -29.76
N GLN A 531 25.19 -15.56 -28.48
CA GLN A 531 23.81 -15.63 -27.98
C GLN A 531 23.51 -14.34 -27.21
N PRO A 532 22.51 -13.55 -27.62
CA PRO A 532 22.07 -12.39 -26.83
C PRO A 532 21.38 -12.85 -25.55
N ILE A 533 21.37 -11.98 -24.54
CA ILE A 533 20.39 -12.11 -23.45
C ILE A 533 19.03 -11.59 -23.93
N GLU A 534 17.96 -12.24 -23.50
CA GLU A 534 16.56 -11.88 -23.73
C GLU A 534 15.80 -11.96 -22.39
N PRO A 535 16.13 -11.09 -21.43
CA PRO A 535 15.53 -11.14 -20.10
C PRO A 535 14.08 -10.63 -20.16
N THR A 536 13.20 -11.29 -19.40
CA THR A 536 11.83 -10.86 -19.15
C THR A 536 11.74 -10.33 -17.72
N ILE A 537 11.63 -9.01 -17.58
CA ILE A 537 11.68 -8.31 -16.28
C ILE A 537 10.46 -7.38 -16.22
N ILE A 538 9.41 -7.79 -15.50
CA ILE A 538 8.07 -7.18 -15.61
C ILE A 538 7.44 -6.88 -14.24
N ASN A 539 6.87 -5.69 -14.09
CA ASN A 539 6.13 -5.25 -12.88
C ASN A 539 6.95 -5.30 -11.58
N ASN A 540 8.28 -5.13 -11.63
CA ASN A 540 9.12 -5.23 -10.42
C ASN A 540 9.34 -3.88 -9.73
N TYR A 541 9.55 -3.92 -8.42
CA TYR A 541 9.83 -2.75 -7.58
C TYR A 541 11.22 -2.85 -6.95
N LEU A 542 12.14 -1.96 -7.36
CA LEU A 542 13.54 -2.02 -6.97
C LEU A 542 13.96 -0.75 -6.24
N THR A 543 14.28 -0.83 -4.95
CA THR A 543 14.58 0.36 -4.14
C THR A 543 15.79 0.23 -3.24
N ASN A 544 16.45 1.35 -2.96
CA ASN A 544 17.54 1.45 -2.00
C ASN A 544 18.74 0.50 -2.26
N ASN A 545 18.96 0.09 -3.52
CA ASN A 545 20.10 -0.72 -3.92
C ASN A 545 21.30 0.18 -4.24
N SER A 546 22.43 0.02 -3.55
CA SER A 546 23.46 1.06 -3.47
C SER A 546 24.14 1.41 -4.80
N ALA A 547 24.15 0.50 -5.78
CA ALA A 547 24.68 0.79 -7.11
C ALA A 547 23.60 1.20 -8.11
N GLY A 548 22.45 0.51 -8.13
CA GLY A 548 21.34 0.81 -9.04
C GLY A 548 20.28 -0.28 -9.11
N ALA A 549 19.17 0.02 -9.77
CA ALA A 549 18.02 -0.89 -9.87
C ALA A 549 18.33 -2.12 -10.75
N ILE A 550 18.41 -1.94 -12.08
CA ILE A 550 18.62 -3.03 -13.05
C ILE A 550 19.84 -2.71 -13.92
N TYR A 551 20.75 -3.67 -14.09
CA TYR A 551 21.88 -3.58 -15.00
C TYR A 551 21.91 -4.76 -15.99
N LEU A 552 21.91 -4.42 -17.28
CA LEU A 552 22.01 -5.36 -18.40
C LEU A 552 23.41 -5.22 -19.00
N SER A 553 24.29 -6.18 -18.70
CA SER A 553 25.74 -6.08 -18.95
C SER A 553 26.28 -7.27 -19.74
N SER A 554 25.71 -7.49 -20.92
CA SER A 554 26.10 -8.54 -21.87
C SER A 554 26.67 -7.95 -23.17
N PRO A 555 27.45 -8.69 -23.98
CA PRO A 555 27.86 -8.23 -25.30
C PRO A 555 26.69 -7.89 -26.23
N LEU A 556 25.58 -8.61 -26.11
CA LEU A 556 24.39 -8.53 -26.97
C LEU A 556 23.10 -8.61 -26.15
N LEU A 557 22.11 -7.78 -26.48
CA LEU A 557 20.77 -7.74 -25.88
C LEU A 557 19.69 -7.73 -26.98
N THR A 558 18.65 -8.55 -26.82
CA THR A 558 17.46 -8.62 -27.68
C THR A 558 16.18 -8.59 -26.83
N GLY A 559 15.02 -8.38 -27.47
CA GLY A 559 13.72 -8.57 -26.83
C GLY A 559 12.74 -7.47 -27.22
N GLU A 560 11.53 -7.85 -27.64
CA GLU A 560 10.47 -6.90 -27.96
C GLU A 560 9.57 -6.64 -26.74
N ARG A 561 9.83 -5.55 -26.00
CA ARG A 561 9.05 -5.14 -24.81
C ARG A 561 9.03 -6.19 -23.69
N THR A 562 10.12 -6.94 -23.55
CA THR A 562 10.30 -7.95 -22.49
C THR A 562 10.60 -7.33 -21.12
N ILE A 563 11.03 -6.07 -21.08
CA ILE A 563 11.29 -5.29 -19.86
C ILE A 563 10.32 -4.12 -19.80
N ARG A 564 9.35 -4.18 -18.88
CA ARG A 564 8.21 -3.25 -18.81
C ARG A 564 7.62 -3.10 -17.42
N ASN A 565 6.95 -1.98 -17.14
CA ASN A 565 6.32 -1.66 -15.85
C ASN A 565 7.24 -1.76 -14.62
N ASN A 566 8.56 -1.66 -14.76
CA ASN A 566 9.47 -1.69 -13.61
C ASN A 566 9.59 -0.29 -13.00
N SER A 567 9.60 -0.21 -11.67
CA SER A 567 9.63 1.03 -10.91
C SER A 567 10.65 0.96 -9.77
N GLY A 568 11.10 2.10 -9.27
CA GLY A 568 12.14 2.14 -8.24
C GLY A 568 12.62 3.54 -7.87
N SER A 569 13.23 3.66 -6.70
CA SER A 569 13.71 4.90 -6.11
C SER A 569 14.78 4.63 -5.04
N GLY A 570 15.60 5.64 -4.72
CA GLY A 570 16.65 5.52 -3.69
C GLY A 570 17.84 4.62 -4.08
N ASN A 571 17.89 4.11 -5.31
CA ASN A 571 19.01 3.31 -5.80
C ASN A 571 20.14 4.23 -6.28
N GLY A 572 21.39 3.75 -6.29
CA GLY A 572 22.53 4.53 -6.81
C GLY A 572 22.34 5.01 -8.26
N PHE A 573 21.61 4.23 -9.06
CA PHE A 573 20.93 4.68 -10.29
C PHE A 573 19.48 4.18 -10.28
N ASN A 574 18.54 5.12 -10.33
CA ASN A 574 17.11 4.85 -10.55
C ASN A 574 16.87 4.68 -12.05
N ALA A 575 17.41 3.59 -12.62
CA ALA A 575 17.32 3.30 -14.05
C ALA A 575 17.36 1.81 -14.38
N ILE A 576 16.91 1.49 -15.60
CA ILE A 576 17.29 0.26 -16.31
C ILE A 576 18.54 0.57 -17.13
N GLN A 577 19.71 0.22 -16.60
CA GLN A 577 21.00 0.54 -17.23
C GLN A 577 21.40 -0.52 -18.28
N ILE A 578 21.76 -0.10 -19.48
CA ILE A 578 22.16 -0.96 -20.61
C ILE A 578 23.63 -0.75 -20.94
N ALA A 579 24.42 -1.82 -20.97
CA ALA A 579 25.80 -1.87 -21.46
C ALA A 579 26.00 -2.97 -22.52
N SER A 580 25.11 -2.99 -23.51
CA SER A 580 25.01 -4.01 -24.56
C SER A 580 24.82 -3.39 -25.94
N ASP A 581 25.35 -4.07 -26.97
CA ASP A 581 24.91 -3.85 -28.35
C ASP A 581 23.55 -4.52 -28.59
N VAL A 582 22.79 -3.94 -29.52
CA VAL A 582 21.50 -4.51 -29.95
C VAL A 582 21.71 -5.77 -30.79
N SER A 583 20.86 -6.77 -30.57
CA SER A 583 20.74 -7.98 -31.39
C SER A 583 19.27 -8.19 -31.76
N GLY A 584 19.01 -8.71 -32.97
CA GLY A 584 17.68 -8.89 -33.50
C GLY A 584 16.89 -7.59 -33.54
N ILE A 585 15.73 -7.61 -32.88
CA ILE A 585 14.92 -6.44 -32.58
C ILE A 585 14.92 -6.27 -31.06
N LEU A 586 15.37 -5.11 -30.60
CA LEU A 586 15.22 -4.67 -29.21
C LEU A 586 14.21 -3.53 -29.18
N ALA A 587 13.11 -3.69 -28.43
CA ALA A 587 12.12 -2.65 -28.24
C ALA A 587 12.08 -2.20 -26.77
N LEU A 588 12.48 -0.95 -26.53
CA LEU A 588 12.50 -0.33 -25.21
C LEU A 588 11.13 0.27 -24.91
N SER A 589 10.43 -0.31 -23.93
CA SER A 589 9.08 0.09 -23.53
C SER A 589 9.07 1.40 -22.73
N GLY A 590 8.11 2.28 -23.01
CA GLY A 590 7.87 3.52 -22.26
C GLY A 590 7.01 3.37 -20.99
N ASP A 591 6.45 2.18 -20.73
CA ASP A 591 5.64 1.92 -19.54
C ASP A 591 6.46 1.65 -18.25
N ASN A 592 7.80 1.73 -18.31
CA ASN A 592 8.65 1.63 -17.13
C ASN A 592 8.64 2.95 -16.34
N GLY A 593 8.41 2.87 -15.02
CA GLY A 593 8.62 3.99 -14.09
C GLY A 593 10.11 4.29 -13.83
N LEU A 594 11.01 3.38 -14.22
CA LEU A 594 12.44 3.62 -14.29
C LEU A 594 12.85 4.02 -15.71
N PRO A 595 13.55 5.15 -15.92
CA PRO A 595 14.11 5.51 -17.22
C PRO A 595 15.16 4.49 -17.68
N TRP A 596 15.33 4.40 -19.00
CA TRP A 596 16.40 3.64 -19.62
C TRP A 596 17.69 4.45 -19.57
N LEU A 597 18.82 3.84 -19.19
CA LEU A 597 20.11 4.53 -19.07
C LEU A 597 21.19 3.83 -19.91
N LEU A 598 21.59 4.46 -21.02
CA LEU A 598 22.68 3.96 -21.86
C LEU A 598 24.04 4.23 -21.19
N SER A 599 24.78 3.16 -20.93
CA SER A 599 26.11 3.16 -20.31
C SER A 599 27.12 2.34 -21.10
N GLY A 600 28.29 2.91 -21.39
CA GLY A 600 29.39 2.18 -22.01
C GLY A 600 29.15 1.90 -23.50
N ARG A 601 29.00 0.63 -23.89
CA ARG A 601 28.93 0.24 -25.30
C ARG A 601 27.48 -0.02 -25.71
N ASN A 602 26.90 0.93 -26.44
CA ASN A 602 25.53 0.86 -26.95
C ASN A 602 25.51 1.15 -28.46
N ASN A 603 25.85 0.15 -29.28
CA ASN A 603 25.68 0.25 -30.74
C ASN A 603 24.40 -0.47 -31.18
N VAL A 604 23.82 -0.02 -32.29
CA VAL A 604 22.87 -0.79 -33.10
C VAL A 604 23.65 -1.34 -34.30
N PRO A 605 24.11 -2.61 -34.30
CA PRO A 605 24.90 -3.17 -35.39
C PRO A 605 24.10 -3.28 -36.69
N ALA A 606 24.80 -3.49 -37.81
CA ALA A 606 24.16 -3.63 -39.12
C ALA A 606 23.11 -4.76 -39.12
N GLN A 607 21.98 -4.52 -39.78
CA GLN A 607 20.80 -5.40 -39.84
C GLN A 607 20.05 -5.60 -38.50
N GLN A 608 20.50 -5.00 -37.39
CA GLN A 608 19.77 -5.02 -36.11
C GLN A 608 18.87 -3.79 -36.02
N THR A 609 17.80 -3.87 -35.22
CA THR A 609 16.85 -2.77 -35.04
C THR A 609 16.66 -2.43 -33.57
N LEU A 610 16.85 -1.16 -33.22
CA LEU A 610 16.44 -0.58 -31.95
C LEU A 610 15.13 0.18 -32.15
N VAL A 611 14.10 -0.21 -31.39
CA VAL A 611 12.80 0.46 -31.33
C VAL A 611 12.69 1.15 -29.99
N ILE A 612 12.28 2.43 -30.01
CA ILE A 612 11.95 3.21 -28.81
C ILE A 612 10.46 3.54 -28.90
N ASP A 613 9.69 3.05 -27.94
CA ASP A 613 8.24 3.25 -27.86
C ASP A 613 7.86 4.65 -27.36
N PRO A 614 6.60 5.11 -27.58
CA PRO A 614 6.06 6.32 -26.94
C PRO A 614 6.32 6.35 -25.43
N ASP A 615 6.41 7.57 -24.87
CA ASP A 615 6.70 7.86 -23.45
C ASP A 615 8.07 7.37 -22.92
N ALA A 616 8.87 6.65 -23.71
CA ALA A 616 10.17 6.18 -23.26
C ALA A 616 11.16 7.34 -23.01
N VAL A 617 11.72 7.37 -21.80
CA VAL A 617 12.81 8.26 -21.40
C VAL A 617 14.14 7.50 -21.49
N LEU A 618 14.98 7.89 -22.46
CA LEU A 618 16.31 7.33 -22.70
C LEU A 618 17.39 8.34 -22.27
N LYS A 619 18.05 8.04 -21.16
CA LYS A 619 19.14 8.83 -20.58
C LYS A 619 20.51 8.29 -21.00
N PHE A 620 21.50 9.18 -20.99
CA PHE A 620 22.89 8.84 -21.30
C PHE A 620 23.79 9.12 -20.10
N ARG A 621 24.67 8.16 -19.80
CA ARG A 621 25.84 8.39 -18.94
C ARG A 621 26.69 9.55 -19.49
N ILE A 622 27.36 10.30 -18.60
CA ILE A 622 28.28 11.37 -19.01
C ILE A 622 29.32 10.84 -20.01
N ASN A 623 29.51 11.56 -21.12
CA ASN A 623 30.36 11.25 -22.27
C ASN A 623 29.94 10.05 -23.14
N ASN A 624 28.72 9.52 -23.02
CA ASN A 624 28.27 8.37 -23.81
C ASN A 624 27.58 8.76 -25.13
N HIS A 625 27.50 7.83 -26.09
CA HIS A 625 26.84 7.99 -27.39
C HIS A 625 26.04 6.74 -27.78
N LEU A 626 25.06 6.92 -28.67
CA LEU A 626 24.38 5.83 -29.38
C LEU A 626 24.88 5.82 -30.82
N ARG A 627 25.45 4.69 -31.31
CA ARG A 627 25.89 4.58 -32.71
C ARG A 627 25.04 3.60 -33.51
N VAL A 628 24.50 4.07 -34.63
CA VAL A 628 23.52 3.34 -35.45
C VAL A 628 24.14 2.91 -36.78
N TYR A 629 24.53 1.63 -36.86
CA TYR A 629 24.91 0.93 -38.10
C TYR A 629 23.73 0.17 -38.73
N GLY A 630 22.73 -0.19 -37.92
CA GLY A 630 21.46 -0.79 -38.33
C GLY A 630 20.33 0.24 -38.37
N THR A 631 19.18 -0.10 -37.80
CA THR A 631 18.00 0.77 -37.79
C THR A 631 17.70 1.29 -36.39
N LEU A 632 17.51 2.59 -36.24
CA LEU A 632 16.88 3.20 -35.06
C LEU A 632 15.49 3.71 -35.44
N LEU A 633 14.45 3.22 -34.76
CA LEU A 633 13.06 3.64 -34.91
C LEU A 633 12.59 4.26 -33.60
N VAL A 634 12.32 5.56 -33.61
CA VAL A 634 11.77 6.28 -32.46
C VAL A 634 10.33 6.64 -32.79
N ASN A 635 9.39 5.99 -32.11
CA ASN A 635 7.97 5.98 -32.44
C ASN A 635 7.15 6.92 -31.54
N GLY A 636 7.66 8.12 -31.22
CA GLY A 636 6.94 9.07 -30.38
C GLY A 636 5.66 9.59 -31.05
N VAL A 637 4.68 10.01 -30.24
CA VAL A 637 3.46 10.69 -30.72
C VAL A 637 3.25 12.02 -29.97
N ALA A 638 2.43 12.92 -30.52
CA ALA A 638 2.38 14.32 -30.10
C ALA A 638 2.02 14.59 -28.62
N ASP A 639 1.33 13.66 -27.95
CA ASP A 639 0.98 13.76 -26.51
C ASP A 639 1.87 12.87 -25.61
N ASN A 640 2.71 12.02 -26.21
CA ASN A 640 3.50 10.96 -25.60
C ASN A 640 4.88 10.89 -26.32
N GLU A 641 5.68 11.95 -26.18
CA GLU A 641 6.96 12.12 -26.87
C GLU A 641 8.05 11.18 -26.32
N VAL A 642 9.03 10.81 -27.15
CA VAL A 642 10.23 10.11 -26.66
C VAL A 642 11.28 11.13 -26.21
N VAL A 643 11.94 10.89 -25.08
CA VAL A 643 12.95 11.81 -24.53
C VAL A 643 14.35 11.21 -24.59
N PHE A 644 15.30 11.94 -25.17
CA PHE A 644 16.74 11.66 -25.13
C PHE A 644 17.47 12.75 -24.34
N THR A 645 18.09 12.38 -23.21
CA THR A 645 18.61 13.39 -22.26
C THR A 645 19.78 12.90 -21.38
N SER A 646 20.32 13.80 -20.54
CA SER A 646 21.41 13.52 -19.59
C SER A 646 20.96 12.63 -18.42
N GLU A 647 21.86 11.85 -17.83
CA GLU A 647 21.61 11.18 -16.55
C GLU A 647 21.29 12.14 -15.39
N ARG A 648 21.63 13.43 -15.53
CA ARG A 648 21.41 14.52 -14.57
C ARG A 648 20.12 15.34 -14.80
N ASP A 649 19.26 14.91 -15.72
CA ASP A 649 18.06 15.66 -16.08
C ASP A 649 16.81 15.12 -15.36
N ASP A 650 16.47 15.71 -14.22
CA ASP A 650 15.38 15.23 -13.36
C ASP A 650 13.98 15.53 -13.92
N THR A 651 13.88 16.44 -14.90
CA THR A 651 12.61 16.89 -15.50
C THR A 651 11.84 15.74 -16.18
N TYR A 652 12.57 14.75 -16.72
CA TYR A 652 12.00 13.60 -17.42
C TYR A 652 12.52 12.33 -16.77
N GLY A 653 11.63 11.44 -16.32
CA GLY A 653 12.02 10.19 -15.65
C GLY A 653 12.67 10.36 -14.27
N GLY A 654 12.60 11.55 -13.66
CA GLY A 654 13.06 11.82 -12.29
C GLY A 654 14.58 11.76 -12.07
N ASP A 655 14.97 11.93 -10.81
CA ASP A 655 16.35 11.88 -10.32
C ASP A 655 16.96 10.48 -10.53
N THR A 656 17.72 10.37 -11.62
CA THR A 656 18.21 9.08 -12.15
C THR A 656 19.55 8.68 -11.55
N ASN A 657 20.41 9.65 -11.23
CA ASN A 657 21.70 9.46 -10.58
C ASN A 657 21.62 9.63 -9.04
N ASN A 658 20.42 9.83 -8.51
CA ASN A 658 20.06 9.84 -7.10
C ASN A 658 20.89 10.84 -6.26
N ASP A 659 21.11 12.04 -6.82
CA ASP A 659 21.85 13.14 -6.17
C ASP A 659 20.96 14.31 -5.69
N GLY A 660 19.64 14.22 -5.92
CA GLY A 660 18.65 15.21 -5.55
C GLY A 660 18.69 16.43 -6.46
N ASN A 661 19.37 17.50 -6.00
CA ASN A 661 19.71 18.67 -6.82
C ASN A 661 21.24 18.88 -6.80
N GLY A 662 22.00 17.79 -6.62
CA GLY A 662 23.45 17.79 -6.47
C GLY A 662 24.17 18.09 -7.78
N SER A 663 23.53 17.80 -8.92
CA SER A 663 23.94 18.26 -10.24
C SER A 663 22.78 18.85 -11.03
N SER A 664 23.07 19.28 -12.26
CA SER A 664 22.08 19.80 -13.20
C SER A 664 22.58 19.50 -14.61
N PRO A 665 21.69 19.32 -15.59
CA PRO A 665 22.10 18.85 -16.90
C PRO A 665 22.77 19.97 -17.71
N LEU A 666 23.89 19.65 -18.34
CA LEU A 666 24.70 20.60 -19.12
C LEU A 666 24.70 20.23 -20.61
N ALA A 667 24.84 21.23 -21.48
CA ALA A 667 25.06 20.99 -22.89
C ALA A 667 26.38 20.23 -23.11
N GLY A 668 26.30 19.05 -23.71
CA GLY A 668 27.41 18.13 -23.90
C GLY A 668 27.76 17.28 -22.67
N ASP A 669 26.80 17.04 -21.79
CA ASP A 669 26.86 15.93 -20.84
C ASP A 669 27.04 14.59 -21.57
N TRP A 670 26.39 14.40 -22.73
CA TRP A 670 26.54 13.22 -23.57
C TRP A 670 26.86 13.60 -25.04
N ASP A 671 27.35 12.66 -25.84
CA ASP A 671 28.01 12.97 -27.11
C ASP A 671 27.03 13.20 -28.27
N THR A 672 26.35 12.15 -28.74
CA THR A 672 25.51 12.20 -29.96
C THR A 672 24.73 10.89 -30.16
N ILE A 673 23.62 10.97 -30.90
CA ILE A 673 23.07 9.86 -31.68
C ILE A 673 23.77 9.88 -33.05
N GLU A 674 24.69 8.95 -33.31
CA GLU A 674 25.52 8.94 -34.52
C GLU A 674 25.04 7.87 -35.52
N THR A 675 24.38 8.30 -36.60
CA THR A 675 24.01 7.43 -37.72
C THR A 675 25.19 7.33 -38.69
N VAL A 676 25.72 6.12 -38.88
CA VAL A 676 26.92 5.88 -39.70
C VAL A 676 26.59 5.20 -41.03
N SER A 677 27.60 4.98 -41.88
CA SER A 677 27.43 4.40 -43.22
C SER A 677 26.62 3.09 -43.20
N GLY A 678 25.45 3.09 -43.85
CA GLY A 678 24.54 1.95 -43.91
C GLY A 678 23.46 1.93 -42.83
N GLY A 679 23.57 2.78 -41.80
CA GLY A 679 22.55 2.97 -40.77
C GLY A 679 21.39 3.84 -41.24
N ASN A 680 20.23 3.65 -40.62
CA ASN A 680 18.99 4.37 -40.92
C ASN A 680 18.31 4.79 -39.61
N THR A 681 18.07 6.08 -39.39
CA THR A 681 17.51 6.64 -38.17
C THR A 681 16.21 7.40 -38.47
N ILE A 682 15.09 6.92 -37.92
CA ILE A 682 13.77 7.54 -38.05
C ILE A 682 13.38 8.06 -36.67
N ILE A 683 13.08 9.36 -36.58
CA ILE A 683 12.72 10.03 -35.33
C ILE A 683 11.42 10.79 -35.49
N ASP A 684 10.35 10.24 -34.92
CA ASP A 684 9.03 10.87 -34.83
C ASP A 684 8.76 11.34 -33.39
N ASN A 685 8.29 12.58 -33.24
CA ASN A 685 7.90 13.27 -31.98
C ASN A 685 8.83 12.97 -30.79
N ALA A 686 10.05 13.51 -30.82
CA ALA A 686 11.04 13.30 -29.77
C ALA A 686 11.72 14.59 -29.31
N ILE A 687 11.94 14.69 -28.00
CA ILE A 687 12.76 15.73 -27.36
C ILE A 687 14.19 15.21 -27.22
N ILE A 688 15.16 15.91 -27.81
CA ILE A 688 16.59 15.55 -27.73
C ILE A 688 17.36 16.73 -27.14
N ARG A 689 17.98 16.56 -25.97
CA ARG A 689 18.62 17.65 -25.23
C ARG A 689 19.86 17.24 -24.43
N TYR A 690 20.66 18.25 -24.06
CA TYR A 690 21.90 18.15 -23.27
C TYR A 690 23.04 17.30 -23.86
N GLY A 691 22.88 16.77 -25.06
CA GLY A 691 23.97 16.14 -25.82
C GLY A 691 24.78 17.13 -26.68
N GLY A 692 25.58 16.60 -27.59
CA GLY A 692 26.51 17.34 -28.44
C GLY A 692 27.92 17.42 -27.83
N ARG A 693 28.93 17.76 -28.62
CA ARG A 693 30.29 17.93 -28.09
C ARG A 693 31.09 18.91 -28.92
N ASP A 694 31.81 19.81 -28.26
CA ASP A 694 32.93 20.54 -28.87
C ASP A 694 34.19 20.33 -28.03
N SER A 695 35.14 19.57 -28.57
CA SER A 695 36.48 19.39 -27.99
C SER A 695 37.58 20.08 -28.81
N GLY A 696 37.22 20.94 -29.76
CA GLY A 696 38.13 21.57 -30.73
C GLY A 696 38.71 20.63 -31.79
N ILE A 697 38.73 19.32 -31.54
CA ILE A 697 39.15 18.25 -32.49
C ILE A 697 37.99 17.35 -32.93
N ARG A 698 36.87 17.35 -32.19
CA ARG A 698 35.65 16.62 -32.51
C ARG A 698 34.46 17.54 -32.19
N ILE A 699 33.67 17.82 -33.22
CA ILE A 699 32.41 18.54 -33.13
C ILE A 699 31.29 17.53 -33.41
N GLU A 700 30.40 17.33 -32.44
CA GLU A 700 29.20 16.50 -32.56
C GLU A 700 27.96 17.34 -32.32
N ALA A 701 26.93 17.10 -33.15
CA ALA A 701 25.59 17.60 -32.88
C ALA A 701 24.85 16.60 -31.97
N LEU A 702 23.65 16.96 -31.50
CA LEU A 702 22.75 16.03 -30.79
C LEU A 702 22.47 14.77 -31.62
N VAL A 703 22.29 14.95 -32.93
CA VAL A 703 22.16 13.90 -33.93
C VAL A 703 23.17 14.16 -35.05
N THR A 704 24.13 13.26 -35.23
CA THR A 704 25.16 13.35 -36.27
C THR A 704 24.91 12.27 -37.33
N VAL A 705 24.65 12.67 -38.58
CA VAL A 705 24.61 11.75 -39.72
C VAL A 705 25.94 11.80 -40.47
N ARG A 706 26.66 10.68 -40.52
CA ARG A 706 27.92 10.52 -41.28
C ARG A 706 27.65 10.05 -42.71
N SER A 707 28.67 10.10 -43.56
CA SER A 707 28.55 9.74 -44.99
C SER A 707 27.93 8.35 -45.19
N ASN A 708 26.85 8.30 -45.98
CA ASN A 708 26.01 7.13 -46.28
C ASN A 708 25.13 6.60 -45.13
N GLY A 709 25.00 7.32 -44.00
CA GLY A 709 23.86 7.15 -43.10
C GLY A 709 22.60 7.82 -43.69
N LYS A 710 21.42 7.48 -43.13
CA LYS A 710 20.12 8.07 -43.48
C LYS A 710 19.37 8.53 -42.24
#